data_AF-R5GYP5-F1
#
_entry.id   AF-R5GYP5-F1
#
_cell.length_a   1.000
_cell.length_b   1.000
_cell.length_c   1.000
_cell.angle_alpha   90.00
_cell.angle_beta   90.00
_cell.angle_gamma   90.00
#
_symmetry.space_group_name_H-M   'P 1'
#
loop_
_entity.id
_entity.type
_entity.pdbx_description
1 polymer ?
#
loop_
_entity_poly.entity_id
_entity_poly.type
_entity_poly.pdbx_seq_one_letter_code
_entity_poly.pdbx_strand_id
1 'polypeptide(L)'
;MGVIANAYTYNYDETSGGGYGILGDDKVKIGKDNFRKGYDFEFSKENSALKQAVRFKLSVDIKDFNATKDFPCIPAKATLSFGGYDENGNKVEIGQLVKNEAYSGDLEYSLDNDKMASGKFWMELEDQSYSSIEFKSIKFYDKDDHCILYGCAQELYWNEDKWKNYGQWTFYQLKGPRPIISGIQNDDGTYAMNAEVVSGGLAMSVETSNDAKSDICKFELSNAVQIFTMNGADVTGKQQLAFNSAEGANNEYKFVSGASVVLKDTRNLDADGKPTEIELYSVSTEQTVKIEKMKIEAGEPQLLGELPTISYGDYKSADELLEALNNATRDKNFDAPNVEGAFVDSSVTDDTALSSRALITSTDGSRKVIAKVVYDEVSGFDPASHKAQTITLKAHVEANDIEFKDGTVRFEKEMNCSADYIDSVKISNLPRTDYEYREDLDLSGGELTITYNSGDTETVPMTDARVSAGGFYGANGEFPAYNSEVEVTVTYTAEDGVYDPARADGAKFSETFTVSIRDLSKLDAPVITPNGGTFRGSVEVSITAQEGATIFYTIDGSDPTANSIKYTAPFTITQGTTVKAVAIKENCHDSEIATAEFTRRSGGSGGSGGSGGIHTRPVSQEFNWDDTYNYLIKLPDNSTANISLSGNTTVSEKVVGVIKDKKLTVEFVYDSVKSWVIHGENVGTVSAAELAISNGNADRSSLRGVFGVNLKVDGTNVPAQLKLNFRDAFAEQFANVYKMNDGVLQFHDCVKVGKDGSVIISGTDAAGEYVVMVCEFSDLPGDADNDGILSALDSSAILKQIVGKAKSANSVMCDFDGNGNVNAMDASAILKRIACLI
;
A
#
# COMPACT_ATOMS: atom_id res chain seq x y z
N MET A 1 21.15 -53.88 19.09
CA MET A 1 21.26 -55.32 19.33
C MET A 1 20.14 -55.72 20.27
N GLY A 2 19.36 -56.74 19.91
CA GLY A 2 18.28 -57.31 20.72
C GLY A 2 17.88 -58.63 20.09
N VAL A 3 17.84 -59.71 20.86
CA VAL A 3 17.63 -61.06 20.33
C VAL A 3 16.14 -61.25 20.07
N ILE A 4 15.68 -61.31 18.81
CA ILE A 4 14.23 -61.35 18.52
C ILE A 4 13.57 -62.64 18.98
N ALA A 5 14.27 -63.79 18.95
CA ALA A 5 13.74 -65.04 19.47
C ALA A 5 14.86 -65.94 20.00
N ASN A 6 14.75 -66.38 21.26
CA ASN A 6 15.46 -67.56 21.73
C ASN A 6 14.52 -68.76 21.73
N ALA A 7 14.98 -69.87 21.13
CA ALA A 7 14.32 -71.16 21.17
C ALA A 7 14.99 -72.02 22.25
N TYR A 8 14.37 -72.09 23.42
CA TYR A 8 14.82 -72.96 24.52
C TYR A 8 14.19 -74.34 24.37
N THR A 9 14.92 -75.38 24.81
CA THR A 9 14.43 -76.76 24.83
C THR A 9 14.78 -77.40 26.18
N TYR A 10 13.76 -77.86 26.91
CA TYR A 10 13.89 -78.36 28.28
C TYR A 10 13.78 -79.89 28.33
N ASN A 11 14.49 -80.48 29.30
CA ASN A 11 14.19 -81.78 29.87
C ASN A 11 13.52 -81.53 31.23
N TYR A 12 12.59 -82.39 31.66
CA TYR A 12 12.09 -82.37 33.04
C TYR A 12 13.04 -83.10 33.99
N ASP A 13 12.89 -82.87 35.29
CA ASP A 13 13.72 -83.38 36.39
C ASP A 13 13.71 -84.94 36.48
N GLU A 14 14.73 -85.52 37.11
CA GLU A 14 15.22 -86.90 36.93
C GLU A 14 14.27 -88.05 37.40
N THR A 15 13.00 -87.79 37.71
CA THR A 15 12.15 -88.71 38.51
C THR A 15 10.83 -89.19 37.87
N SER A 16 10.49 -88.80 36.64
CA SER A 16 9.27 -89.28 35.94
C SER A 16 9.59 -89.80 34.53
N GLY A 17 9.34 -91.09 34.27
CA GLY A 17 10.01 -91.80 33.17
C GLY A 17 9.20 -92.04 31.89
N GLY A 18 9.86 -91.79 30.75
CA GLY A 18 9.69 -92.54 29.50
C GLY A 18 8.90 -91.87 28.37
N GLY A 19 9.63 -91.24 27.42
CA GLY A 19 9.16 -90.72 26.12
C GLY A 19 10.24 -90.85 25.02
N TYR A 20 9.90 -90.63 23.74
CA TYR A 20 10.75 -91.02 22.59
C TYR A 20 10.77 -90.02 21.41
N GLY A 21 11.93 -89.45 21.06
CA GLY A 21 12.20 -88.64 19.85
C GLY A 21 13.12 -87.43 20.13
N ILE A 22 13.99 -86.93 19.26
CA ILE A 22 14.15 -86.95 17.78
C ILE A 22 15.68 -86.73 17.51
N LEU A 23 16.42 -87.23 16.50
CA LEU A 23 16.37 -88.31 15.47
C LEU A 23 17.84 -88.49 14.93
N GLY A 24 18.14 -89.48 14.07
CA GLY A 24 19.35 -89.46 13.21
C GLY A 24 20.05 -90.79 12.87
N ASP A 25 20.15 -91.10 11.57
CA ASP A 25 20.90 -92.18 10.85
C ASP A 25 20.78 -93.66 11.33
N ASP A 26 20.65 -94.58 10.37
CA ASP A 26 20.19 -95.98 10.53
C ASP A 26 21.17 -96.94 11.26
N LYS A 27 22.24 -96.42 11.89
CA LYS A 27 23.42 -97.22 12.26
C LYS A 27 23.98 -97.06 13.68
N VAL A 28 23.45 -96.15 14.50
CA VAL A 28 24.00 -95.89 15.85
C VAL A 28 23.01 -96.24 16.96
N LYS A 29 23.46 -97.04 17.94
CA LYS A 29 22.68 -97.31 19.16
C LYS A 29 22.82 -96.14 20.14
N ILE A 30 21.75 -95.36 20.30
CA ILE A 30 21.69 -94.23 21.24
C ILE A 30 20.87 -94.63 22.49
N GLY A 31 21.33 -94.20 23.67
CA GLY A 31 20.67 -94.45 24.96
C GLY A 31 19.37 -93.63 25.15
N LYS A 32 18.54 -94.02 26.14
CA LYS A 32 17.21 -93.44 26.38
C LYS A 32 17.19 -91.95 26.74
N ASP A 33 18.32 -91.40 27.17
CA ASP A 33 18.38 -90.12 27.88
C ASP A 33 18.57 -88.90 26.95
N ASN A 34 18.54 -89.13 25.63
CA ASN A 34 18.86 -88.13 24.59
C ASN A 34 17.63 -87.60 23.83
N PHE A 35 16.44 -87.67 24.41
CA PHE A 35 15.17 -87.28 23.77
C PHE A 35 14.54 -86.05 24.45
N ARG A 36 13.85 -85.19 23.68
CA ARG A 36 13.28 -83.91 24.15
C ARG A 36 11.82 -83.75 23.75
N LYS A 37 11.04 -83.06 24.59
CA LYS A 37 9.58 -82.94 24.44
C LYS A 37 9.10 -81.68 23.72
N GLY A 38 9.73 -80.52 23.91
CA GLY A 38 9.18 -79.26 23.38
C GLY A 38 10.18 -78.12 23.16
N TYR A 39 9.64 -77.05 22.57
CA TYR A 39 10.30 -75.77 22.30
C TYR A 39 9.53 -74.63 22.95
N ASP A 40 10.25 -73.74 23.64
CA ASP A 40 9.72 -72.46 24.12
C ASP A 40 10.39 -71.31 23.34
N PHE A 41 9.60 -70.38 22.83
CA PHE A 41 10.03 -69.24 22.00
C PHE A 41 9.72 -67.91 22.68
N GLU A 42 10.77 -67.18 23.05
CA GLU A 42 10.67 -65.91 23.79
C GLU A 42 11.05 -64.72 22.90
N PHE A 43 10.11 -63.79 22.69
CA PHE A 43 10.30 -62.63 21.81
C PHE A 43 10.45 -61.31 22.60
N SER A 44 11.47 -60.52 22.26
CA SER A 44 12.04 -59.48 23.15
C SER A 44 11.42 -58.07 23.07
N LYS A 45 10.17 -57.92 22.58
CA LYS A 45 9.54 -56.60 22.38
C LYS A 45 8.06 -56.60 22.74
N GLU A 46 7.60 -55.55 23.41
CA GLU A 46 6.21 -55.38 23.88
C GLU A 46 5.16 -55.42 22.76
N ASN A 47 5.57 -55.08 21.52
CA ASN A 47 4.77 -55.17 20.29
C ASN A 47 5.26 -56.30 19.36
N SER A 48 5.42 -57.52 19.90
CA SER A 48 5.72 -58.72 19.12
C SER A 48 4.61 -59.05 18.11
N ALA A 49 4.96 -59.52 16.91
CA ALA A 49 3.99 -59.94 15.88
C ALA A 49 2.98 -60.99 16.36
N LEU A 50 3.34 -61.85 17.34
CA LEU A 50 2.43 -62.81 17.95
C LEU A 50 1.13 -62.20 18.52
N LYS A 51 1.14 -60.93 18.94
CA LYS A 51 -0.06 -60.23 19.43
C LYS A 51 -1.06 -59.86 18.33
N GLN A 52 -0.68 -60.00 17.06
CA GLN A 52 -1.50 -59.76 15.88
C GLN A 52 -1.84 -61.06 15.15
N ALA A 53 -1.35 -62.22 15.63
CA ALA A 53 -1.51 -63.50 14.95
C ALA A 53 -2.87 -64.13 15.26
N VAL A 54 -3.73 -64.27 14.26
CA VAL A 54 -5.04 -64.96 14.39
C VAL A 54 -5.01 -66.41 13.91
N ARG A 55 -3.91 -66.84 13.31
CA ARG A 55 -3.63 -68.25 13.00
C ARG A 55 -2.12 -68.52 12.90
N PHE A 56 -1.75 -69.79 12.95
CA PHE A 56 -0.43 -70.24 12.50
C PHE A 56 -0.52 -71.51 11.64
N LYS A 57 0.54 -71.74 10.85
CA LYS A 57 0.80 -72.97 10.09
C LYS A 57 2.15 -73.53 10.52
N LEU A 58 2.17 -74.77 10.98
CA LEU A 58 3.37 -75.50 11.36
C LEU A 58 3.66 -76.59 10.32
N SER A 59 4.71 -76.37 9.54
CA SER A 59 5.17 -77.28 8.49
C SER A 59 5.95 -78.44 9.13
N VAL A 60 5.45 -79.66 8.99
CA VAL A 60 6.01 -80.87 9.60
C VAL A 60 6.10 -82.02 8.61
N ASP A 61 6.88 -83.02 8.97
CA ASP A 61 6.96 -84.30 8.26
C ASP A 61 6.98 -85.45 9.28
N ILE A 62 5.85 -86.15 9.35
CA ILE A 62 5.52 -87.22 10.31
C ILE A 62 5.60 -88.54 9.56
N LYS A 63 6.49 -89.43 10.04
CA LYS A 63 6.84 -90.70 9.40
C LYS A 63 6.62 -91.89 10.35
N ASP A 64 6.47 -93.08 9.78
CA ASP A 64 6.59 -94.33 10.53
C ASP A 64 8.02 -94.44 11.09
N PHE A 65 8.19 -94.79 12.38
CA PHE A 65 9.52 -94.99 12.95
C PHE A 65 9.93 -96.46 12.79
N ASN A 66 10.99 -96.68 12.01
CA ASN A 66 11.13 -97.90 11.22
C ASN A 66 11.72 -99.10 11.99
N ALA A 67 11.32 -100.30 11.59
CA ALA A 67 11.61 -101.53 12.32
C ALA A 67 13.05 -102.02 12.12
N THR A 68 13.84 -102.00 13.20
CA THR A 68 15.02 -102.87 13.30
C THR A 68 14.60 -104.29 13.70
N LYS A 69 15.50 -105.28 13.56
CA LYS A 69 15.16 -106.71 13.72
C LYS A 69 14.59 -107.10 15.08
N ASP A 70 14.77 -106.25 16.09
CA ASP A 70 14.40 -106.48 17.50
C ASP A 70 13.22 -105.60 17.97
N PHE A 71 12.67 -104.71 17.12
CA PHE A 71 11.60 -103.77 17.50
C PHE A 71 10.48 -103.70 16.45
N PRO A 72 9.19 -103.71 16.85
CA PRO A 72 8.07 -103.50 15.94
C PRO A 72 8.05 -102.06 15.40
N CYS A 73 7.58 -101.88 14.16
CA CYS A 73 7.39 -100.55 13.58
C CYS A 73 6.40 -99.72 14.43
N ILE A 74 6.75 -98.47 14.73
CA ILE A 74 5.83 -97.54 15.39
C ILE A 74 5.09 -96.77 14.29
N PRO A 75 3.78 -96.97 14.12
CA PRO A 75 3.02 -96.30 13.06
C PRO A 75 3.04 -94.79 13.27
N ALA A 76 3.03 -94.06 12.15
CA ALA A 76 3.08 -92.62 12.09
C ALA A 76 2.01 -91.95 12.98
N LYS A 77 2.45 -91.21 13.99
CA LYS A 77 1.59 -90.37 14.82
C LYS A 77 2.35 -89.18 15.40
N ALA A 78 1.62 -88.13 15.74
CA ALA A 78 2.07 -87.03 16.57
C ALA A 78 0.88 -86.37 17.27
N THR A 79 1.06 -86.02 18.54
CA THR A 79 0.18 -85.09 19.26
C THR A 79 1.05 -83.97 19.81
N LEU A 80 0.73 -82.73 19.43
CA LEU A 80 1.48 -81.54 19.76
C LEU A 80 0.55 -80.53 20.44
N SER A 81 0.76 -80.27 21.72
CA SER A 81 0.05 -79.25 22.49
C SER A 81 0.86 -77.95 22.48
N PHE A 82 0.22 -76.80 22.44
CA PHE A 82 0.89 -75.51 22.29
C PHE A 82 0.12 -74.39 22.97
N GLY A 83 0.81 -73.28 23.22
CA GLY A 83 0.22 -72.17 23.94
C GLY A 83 1.06 -70.91 24.06
N GLY A 84 0.55 -69.99 24.87
CA GLY A 84 1.19 -68.74 25.25
C GLY A 84 1.63 -68.78 26.72
N TYR A 85 1.92 -67.60 27.26
CA TYR A 85 2.23 -67.41 28.68
C TYR A 85 1.35 -66.31 29.28
N ASP A 86 0.98 -66.42 30.55
CA ASP A 86 0.27 -65.35 31.28
C ASP A 86 1.22 -64.20 31.67
N GLU A 87 0.67 -63.15 32.28
CA GLU A 87 1.43 -61.98 32.76
C GLU A 87 2.43 -62.32 33.88
N ASN A 88 2.27 -63.47 34.54
CA ASN A 88 3.16 -63.95 35.61
C ASN A 88 4.28 -64.89 35.08
N GLY A 89 4.21 -65.29 33.80
CA GLY A 89 5.16 -66.21 33.18
C GLY A 89 4.79 -67.71 33.30
N ASN A 90 3.55 -68.04 33.64
CA ASN A 90 3.04 -69.42 33.61
C ASN A 90 2.68 -69.84 32.17
N LYS A 91 2.91 -71.10 31.78
CA LYS A 91 2.39 -71.65 30.50
C LYS A 91 0.86 -71.66 30.52
N VAL A 92 0.24 -71.13 29.46
CA VAL A 92 -1.20 -71.19 29.19
C VAL A 92 -1.41 -71.97 27.89
N GLU A 93 -2.07 -73.13 27.97
CA GLU A 93 -2.41 -73.93 26.80
C GLU A 93 -3.50 -73.24 25.95
N ILE A 94 -3.31 -73.25 24.63
CA ILE A 94 -4.24 -72.63 23.68
C ILE A 94 -4.92 -73.71 22.84
N GLY A 95 -4.19 -74.74 22.42
CA GLY A 95 -4.74 -75.83 21.61
C GLY A 95 -3.77 -76.99 21.42
N GLN A 96 -4.24 -77.97 20.64
CA GLN A 96 -3.55 -79.22 20.35
C GLN A 96 -3.75 -79.60 18.87
N LEU A 97 -2.71 -80.12 18.24
CA LEU A 97 -2.71 -80.67 16.88
C LEU A 97 -2.44 -82.17 16.96
N VAL A 98 -3.36 -82.99 16.44
CA VAL A 98 -3.32 -84.46 16.49
C VAL A 98 -3.28 -85.03 15.08
N LYS A 99 -2.33 -85.94 14.81
CA LYS A 99 -2.23 -86.67 13.55
C LYS A 99 -1.86 -88.13 13.84
N ASN A 100 -2.59 -89.08 13.26
CA ASN A 100 -2.44 -90.53 13.50
C ASN A 100 -2.14 -91.31 12.21
N GLU A 101 -1.45 -90.66 11.27
CA GLU A 101 -1.05 -91.19 9.97
C GLU A 101 0.19 -90.45 9.45
N ALA A 102 0.87 -91.01 8.44
CA ALA A 102 2.03 -90.37 7.82
C ALA A 102 1.61 -89.10 7.07
N TYR A 103 2.34 -88.00 7.28
CA TYR A 103 1.93 -86.68 6.82
C TYR A 103 3.11 -85.72 6.67
N SER A 104 3.31 -85.17 5.47
CA SER A 104 4.21 -84.04 5.23
C SER A 104 3.40 -82.84 4.72
N GLY A 105 3.45 -81.72 5.43
CA GLY A 105 2.69 -80.51 5.09
C GLY A 105 2.49 -79.55 6.25
N ASP A 106 1.73 -78.48 5.99
CA ASP A 106 1.41 -77.43 6.96
C ASP A 106 0.17 -77.80 7.81
N LEU A 107 0.36 -78.04 9.11
CA LEU A 107 -0.72 -78.13 10.09
C LEU A 107 -1.18 -76.73 10.49
N GLU A 108 -2.43 -76.37 10.19
CA GLU A 108 -3.02 -75.05 10.44
C GLU A 108 -3.87 -75.01 11.73
N TYR A 109 -3.78 -73.91 12.49
CA TYR A 109 -4.60 -73.68 13.67
C TYR A 109 -4.93 -72.19 13.87
N SER A 110 -6.19 -71.87 14.16
CA SER A 110 -6.67 -70.50 14.43
C SER A 110 -6.58 -70.14 15.91
N LEU A 111 -6.21 -68.90 16.22
CA LEU A 111 -5.92 -68.41 17.56
C LEU A 111 -7.02 -67.44 18.04
N ASP A 112 -7.54 -67.67 19.25
CA ASP A 112 -8.43 -66.72 19.93
C ASP A 112 -7.65 -65.51 20.47
N ASN A 113 -8.15 -64.30 20.20
CA ASN A 113 -7.40 -63.03 20.25
C ASN A 113 -6.68 -62.67 21.56
N ASP A 114 -7.10 -63.18 22.72
CA ASP A 114 -6.60 -62.71 24.02
C ASP A 114 -5.43 -63.53 24.59
N LYS A 115 -5.16 -64.75 24.07
CA LYS A 115 -4.27 -65.71 24.73
C LYS A 115 -2.76 -65.55 24.43
N MET A 116 -2.37 -64.67 23.52
CA MET A 116 -0.97 -64.40 23.13
C MET A 116 -0.40 -63.10 23.75
N ALA A 117 -1.08 -62.50 24.73
CA ALA A 117 -0.82 -61.15 25.22
C ALA A 117 0.61 -60.88 25.76
N SER A 118 1.33 -61.91 26.21
CA SER A 118 2.72 -61.80 26.69
C SER A 118 3.78 -61.79 25.57
N GLY A 119 3.42 -62.13 24.33
CA GLY A 119 4.37 -62.20 23.21
C GLY A 119 5.33 -63.39 23.24
N LYS A 120 4.99 -64.46 23.97
CA LYS A 120 5.75 -65.72 24.01
C LYS A 120 4.89 -66.89 23.50
N PHE A 121 5.53 -67.88 22.88
CA PHE A 121 4.86 -69.08 22.33
C PHE A 121 5.59 -70.35 22.79
N TRP A 122 4.88 -71.43 23.08
CA TRP A 122 5.47 -72.75 23.33
C TRP A 122 4.76 -73.86 22.55
N MET A 123 5.48 -74.94 22.24
CA MET A 123 4.93 -76.17 21.69
C MET A 123 5.60 -77.39 22.31
N GLU A 124 4.85 -78.45 22.59
CA GLU A 124 5.32 -79.63 23.31
C GLU A 124 4.62 -80.90 22.80
N LEU A 125 5.41 -81.93 22.47
CA LEU A 125 4.93 -83.23 22.02
C LEU A 125 4.47 -84.04 23.23
N GLU A 126 3.25 -84.55 23.17
CA GLU A 126 2.68 -85.31 24.28
C GLU A 126 3.36 -86.67 24.45
N ASP A 127 3.57 -87.06 25.70
CA ASP A 127 4.35 -88.25 26.02
C ASP A 127 3.69 -89.53 25.48
N GLN A 128 4.51 -90.44 24.94
CA GLN A 128 4.09 -91.64 24.22
C GLN A 128 3.14 -91.42 23.01
N SER A 129 2.79 -90.19 22.63
CA SER A 129 1.80 -89.87 21.57
C SER A 129 2.39 -89.54 20.19
N TYR A 130 3.69 -89.78 19.97
CA TYR A 130 4.38 -89.50 18.71
C TYR A 130 5.28 -90.66 18.23
N SER A 131 5.72 -90.61 16.97
CA SER A 131 6.63 -91.58 16.33
C SER A 131 7.94 -90.92 15.86
N SER A 132 7.98 -90.45 14.63
CA SER A 132 9.07 -89.72 14.00
C SER A 132 8.46 -88.44 13.44
N ILE A 133 8.81 -87.29 14.00
CA ILE A 133 8.37 -85.97 13.53
C ILE A 133 9.57 -85.06 13.31
N GLU A 134 9.55 -84.39 12.17
CA GLU A 134 10.53 -83.41 11.71
C GLU A 134 9.80 -82.07 11.56
N PHE A 135 10.26 -81.03 12.27
CA PHE A 135 9.72 -79.68 12.15
C PHE A 135 10.51 -78.90 11.11
N LYS A 136 9.84 -78.35 10.10
CA LYS A 136 10.47 -77.66 8.95
C LYS A 136 10.40 -76.14 9.08
N SER A 137 9.20 -75.61 9.33
CA SER A 137 8.98 -74.17 9.54
C SER A 137 7.66 -73.86 10.25
N ILE A 138 7.49 -72.63 10.76
CA ILE A 138 6.25 -72.10 11.32
C ILE A 138 5.96 -70.71 10.73
N LYS A 139 4.70 -70.45 10.37
CA LYS A 139 4.21 -69.20 9.77
C LYS A 139 3.06 -68.67 10.63
N PHE A 140 3.12 -67.44 11.12
CA PHE A 140 2.02 -66.77 11.83
C PHE A 140 1.40 -65.70 10.94
N TYR A 141 0.08 -65.57 10.97
CA TYR A 141 -0.65 -64.67 10.07
C TYR A 141 -1.59 -63.70 10.79
N ASP A 142 -1.71 -62.49 10.26
CA ASP A 142 -2.69 -61.50 10.74
C ASP A 142 -4.12 -61.78 10.22
N LYS A 143 -5.07 -60.98 10.71
CA LYS A 143 -6.50 -61.06 10.36
C LYS A 143 -6.82 -60.86 8.87
N ASP A 144 -5.86 -60.36 8.09
CA ASP A 144 -5.98 -60.06 6.66
C ASP A 144 -5.19 -61.09 5.82
N ASP A 145 -4.84 -62.24 6.42
CA ASP A 145 -4.12 -63.39 5.86
C ASP A 145 -2.63 -63.17 5.50
N HIS A 146 -2.00 -62.07 5.96
CA HIS A 146 -0.57 -61.80 5.70
C HIS A 146 0.37 -62.55 6.66
N CYS A 147 1.50 -63.09 6.18
CA CYS A 147 2.48 -63.81 6.99
C CYS A 147 3.42 -62.87 7.77
N ILE A 148 2.95 -62.37 8.92
CA ILE A 148 3.64 -61.36 9.74
C ILE A 148 4.91 -61.84 10.48
N LEU A 149 5.07 -63.15 10.69
CA LEU A 149 6.22 -63.76 11.36
C LEU A 149 6.48 -65.16 10.82
N TYR A 150 7.70 -65.41 10.32
CA TYR A 150 8.15 -66.70 9.81
C TYR A 150 9.31 -67.24 10.66
N GLY A 151 9.26 -68.52 11.04
CA GLY A 151 10.33 -69.24 11.70
C GLY A 151 10.75 -70.47 10.89
N CYS A 152 12.04 -70.66 10.67
CA CYS A 152 12.60 -71.85 9.98
C CYS A 152 13.52 -72.62 10.93
N ALA A 153 13.41 -73.95 10.94
CA ALA A 153 14.27 -74.83 11.73
C ALA A 153 15.55 -75.18 10.95
N GLN A 154 16.71 -75.13 11.59
CA GLN A 154 17.98 -75.53 10.96
C GLN A 154 18.33 -77.00 11.20
N GLU A 155 18.78 -77.69 10.15
CA GLU A 155 19.46 -78.99 10.26
C GLU A 155 20.79 -78.90 11.04
N LEU A 156 21.30 -80.08 11.43
CA LEU A 156 22.47 -80.25 12.27
C LEU A 156 23.60 -81.02 11.59
N TYR A 157 24.83 -80.57 11.86
CA TYR A 157 26.01 -81.41 11.76
C TYR A 157 26.39 -81.94 13.14
N TRP A 158 26.70 -83.24 13.20
CA TRP A 158 27.20 -83.91 14.41
C TRP A 158 28.50 -83.25 14.91
N ASN A 159 28.60 -83.01 16.22
CA ASN A 159 29.75 -82.39 16.86
C ASN A 159 30.24 -83.25 18.04
N GLU A 160 31.29 -84.03 17.80
CA GLU A 160 31.85 -85.03 18.72
C GLU A 160 32.27 -84.44 20.08
N ASP A 161 32.87 -83.25 20.08
CA ASP A 161 33.37 -82.58 21.29
C ASP A 161 32.27 -82.11 22.26
N LYS A 162 31.03 -81.97 21.79
CA LYS A 162 29.95 -81.32 22.56
C LYS A 162 28.78 -82.22 22.92
N TRP A 163 28.52 -83.32 22.18
CA TRP A 163 27.32 -84.16 22.36
C TRP A 163 26.02 -83.33 22.29
N LYS A 164 25.92 -82.40 21.31
CA LYS A 164 24.77 -81.48 21.18
C LYS A 164 24.17 -81.50 19.77
N ASN A 165 23.03 -82.16 19.63
CA ASN A 165 22.15 -82.08 18.46
C ASN A 165 21.01 -81.08 18.75
N TYR A 166 21.19 -79.78 18.45
CA TYR A 166 20.10 -78.78 18.55
C TYR A 166 19.97 -77.90 17.31
N GLY A 167 18.96 -78.19 16.48
CA GLY A 167 18.57 -77.35 15.35
C GLY A 167 18.02 -76.03 15.86
N GLN A 168 18.73 -74.93 15.58
CA GLN A 168 18.30 -73.60 16.00
C GLN A 168 17.16 -73.11 15.12
N TRP A 169 16.11 -72.55 15.72
CA TRP A 169 15.08 -71.84 14.97
C TRP A 169 15.53 -70.42 14.66
N THR A 170 15.35 -69.99 13.41
CA THR A 170 15.63 -68.63 12.95
C THR A 170 14.32 -67.94 12.59
N PHE A 171 14.05 -66.78 13.18
CA PHE A 171 12.80 -66.04 12.99
C PHE A 171 13.03 -64.75 12.18
N TYR A 172 12.03 -64.41 11.36
CA TYR A 172 11.99 -63.27 10.45
C TYR A 172 10.66 -62.53 10.58
N GLN A 173 10.71 -61.20 10.74
CA GLN A 173 9.53 -60.34 10.98
C GLN A 173 9.56 -59.13 10.05
N LEU A 174 8.41 -58.75 9.49
CA LEU A 174 8.22 -57.50 8.73
C LEU A 174 8.07 -56.29 9.68
N LYS A 175 8.59 -55.12 9.28
CA LYS A 175 8.31 -53.82 9.95
C LYS A 175 8.25 -52.67 8.94
N GLY A 176 7.05 -52.18 8.61
CA GLY A 176 6.87 -51.01 7.76
C GLY A 176 5.55 -50.26 8.08
N PRO A 177 5.44 -48.98 7.71
CA PRO A 177 4.20 -48.23 7.85
C PRO A 177 3.15 -48.69 6.81
N ARG A 178 1.86 -48.61 7.18
CA ARG A 178 0.73 -48.69 6.24
C ARG A 178 0.38 -47.26 5.76
N PRO A 179 -0.04 -47.06 4.50
CA PRO A 179 -0.58 -45.77 4.07
C PRO A 179 -1.88 -45.46 4.83
N ILE A 180 -2.14 -44.17 5.06
CA ILE A 180 -3.36 -43.67 5.70
C ILE A 180 -4.01 -42.71 4.71
N ILE A 181 -5.30 -42.88 4.46
CA ILE A 181 -6.11 -41.93 3.68
C ILE A 181 -7.09 -41.28 4.67
N SER A 182 -7.11 -39.96 4.71
CA SER A 182 -7.88 -39.17 5.67
C SER A 182 -8.54 -37.97 4.99
N GLY A 183 -9.82 -38.13 4.67
CA GLY A 183 -10.65 -37.10 4.04
C GLY A 183 -12.13 -37.33 4.36
N ILE A 184 -12.96 -36.32 4.11
CA ILE A 184 -14.41 -36.40 4.37
C ILE A 184 -15.05 -37.24 3.26
N GLN A 185 -15.72 -38.34 3.65
CA GLN A 185 -16.48 -39.20 2.75
C GLN A 185 -17.94 -38.72 2.66
N ASN A 186 -18.48 -38.64 1.45
CA ASN A 186 -19.87 -38.32 1.15
C ASN A 186 -20.77 -39.57 1.27
N ASP A 187 -22.09 -39.38 1.38
CA ASP A 187 -23.08 -40.47 1.52
C ASP A 187 -23.11 -41.45 0.33
N ASP A 188 -22.61 -41.05 -0.85
CA ASP A 188 -22.46 -41.90 -2.04
C ASP A 188 -21.13 -42.66 -2.11
N GLY A 189 -20.25 -42.46 -1.12
CA GLY A 189 -18.93 -43.07 -1.00
C GLY A 189 -17.79 -42.29 -1.65
N THR A 190 -18.05 -41.18 -2.36
CA THR A 190 -17.01 -40.27 -2.88
C THR A 190 -16.34 -39.48 -1.75
N TYR A 191 -15.24 -38.76 -2.04
CA TYR A 191 -14.52 -37.97 -1.05
C TYR A 191 -14.44 -36.51 -1.47
N ALA A 192 -14.64 -35.61 -0.52
CA ALA A 192 -14.57 -34.18 -0.77
C ALA A 192 -13.13 -33.64 -0.74
N MET A 193 -12.40 -33.83 0.38
CA MET A 193 -11.18 -33.06 0.66
C MET A 193 -10.11 -33.84 1.44
N ASN A 194 -8.85 -33.58 1.02
CA ASN A 194 -7.56 -34.09 1.51
C ASN A 194 -7.30 -35.60 1.37
N ALA A 195 -6.04 -35.94 1.06
CA ALA A 195 -5.49 -37.29 1.00
C ALA A 195 -3.97 -37.25 1.21
N GLU A 196 -3.50 -37.40 2.45
CA GLU A 196 -2.06 -37.40 2.74
C GLU A 196 -1.38 -38.72 2.36
N VAL A 197 -0.87 -38.81 1.12
CA VAL A 197 0.03 -39.90 0.72
C VAL A 197 1.41 -39.70 1.35
N VAL A 198 1.55 -40.12 2.61
CA VAL A 198 2.84 -40.09 3.33
C VAL A 198 3.83 -41.03 2.63
N SER A 199 4.97 -40.49 2.19
CA SER A 199 5.99 -41.22 1.42
C SER A 199 6.83 -42.19 2.27
N GLY A 200 6.16 -43.08 3.02
CA GLY A 200 6.75 -44.19 3.73
C GLY A 200 7.01 -45.37 2.80
N GLY A 201 8.10 -45.32 2.03
CA GLY A 201 8.58 -46.49 1.30
C GLY A 201 8.81 -47.68 2.26
N LEU A 202 8.51 -48.90 1.82
CA LEU A 202 8.62 -50.12 2.62
C LEU A 202 10.05 -50.31 3.15
N ALA A 203 10.27 -49.90 4.40
CA ALA A 203 11.47 -50.24 5.14
C ALA A 203 11.43 -51.72 5.53
N MET A 204 12.61 -52.35 5.55
CA MET A 204 12.78 -53.73 6.00
C MET A 204 13.97 -53.80 6.96
N SER A 205 13.77 -54.43 8.11
CA SER A 205 14.84 -54.67 9.08
C SER A 205 14.91 -56.16 9.42
N VAL A 206 15.93 -56.87 8.95
CA VAL A 206 16.20 -58.24 9.38
C VAL A 206 16.98 -58.19 10.69
N GLU A 207 16.35 -58.62 11.79
CA GLU A 207 17.00 -58.86 13.08
C GLU A 207 17.08 -60.37 13.30
N THR A 208 18.23 -60.99 13.01
CA THR A 208 18.48 -62.42 13.29
C THR A 208 18.73 -62.67 14.78
N SER A 209 18.49 -63.89 15.23
CA SER A 209 18.98 -64.42 16.51
C SER A 209 20.02 -65.52 16.29
N ASN A 210 20.79 -65.83 17.34
CA ASN A 210 21.67 -67.00 17.43
C ASN A 210 22.62 -67.20 16.23
N ASP A 211 23.33 -66.13 15.84
CA ASP A 211 24.34 -66.11 14.76
C ASP A 211 23.85 -66.64 13.39
N ALA A 212 22.53 -66.66 13.16
CA ALA A 212 21.95 -67.21 11.95
C ALA A 212 22.42 -66.44 10.69
N LYS A 213 22.89 -67.20 9.69
CA LYS A 213 23.42 -66.62 8.45
C LYS A 213 22.31 -66.00 7.60
N SER A 214 22.57 -64.80 7.09
CA SER A 214 21.67 -64.05 6.21
C SER A 214 21.63 -64.56 4.76
N ASP A 215 22.39 -65.59 4.41
CA ASP A 215 22.40 -66.22 3.08
C ASP A 215 21.32 -67.30 2.88
N ILE A 216 20.74 -67.80 3.99
CA ILE A 216 19.75 -68.90 4.03
C ILE A 216 18.41 -68.50 3.41
N CYS A 217 17.95 -67.30 3.72
CA CYS A 217 16.66 -66.77 3.31
C CYS A 217 16.88 -65.45 2.57
N LYS A 218 16.68 -65.46 1.25
CA LYS A 218 16.79 -64.25 0.43
C LYS A 218 15.48 -63.50 0.46
N PHE A 219 15.56 -62.18 0.66
CA PHE A 219 14.41 -61.29 0.54
C PHE A 219 14.44 -60.64 -0.84
N GLU A 220 13.37 -60.81 -1.61
CA GLU A 220 13.11 -60.05 -2.83
C GLU A 220 11.95 -59.08 -2.54
N LEU A 221 12.28 -57.79 -2.46
CA LEU A 221 11.31 -56.70 -2.49
C LEU A 221 11.01 -56.42 -3.96
N SER A 222 9.76 -56.61 -4.39
CA SER A 222 9.35 -56.14 -5.71
C SER A 222 9.36 -54.62 -5.76
N ASN A 223 9.66 -54.03 -6.92
CA ASN A 223 9.68 -52.58 -7.08
C ASN A 223 8.35 -51.99 -6.59
N ALA A 224 8.40 -51.15 -5.56
CA ALA A 224 7.21 -50.54 -4.98
C ALA A 224 6.63 -49.50 -5.96
N VAL A 225 5.77 -49.96 -6.86
CA VAL A 225 5.10 -49.12 -7.86
C VAL A 225 4.01 -48.35 -7.15
N GLN A 226 4.32 -47.11 -6.78
CA GLN A 226 3.35 -46.08 -6.42
C GLN A 226 3.05 -45.27 -7.69
N ILE A 227 1.99 -45.66 -8.41
CA ILE A 227 1.44 -44.84 -9.49
C ILE A 227 0.33 -43.99 -8.89
N PHE A 228 0.49 -42.68 -8.98
CA PHE A 228 -0.52 -41.70 -8.62
C PHE A 228 -0.77 -40.83 -9.84
N THR A 229 -1.95 -40.95 -10.45
CA THR A 229 -2.34 -40.18 -11.62
C THR A 229 -3.58 -39.34 -11.36
N MET A 230 -3.58 -38.12 -11.90
CA MET A 230 -4.74 -37.25 -11.96
C MET A 230 -5.19 -37.17 -13.43
N ASN A 231 -6.42 -37.61 -13.71
CA ASN A 231 -7.00 -37.58 -15.06
C ASN A 231 -6.10 -38.23 -16.15
N GLY A 232 -5.30 -39.24 -15.76
CA GLY A 232 -4.38 -39.97 -16.64
C GLY A 232 -2.96 -39.41 -16.77
N ALA A 233 -2.62 -38.30 -16.10
CA ALA A 233 -1.24 -37.77 -16.04
C ALA A 233 -0.54 -38.14 -14.72
N ASP A 234 0.73 -38.52 -14.79
CA ASP A 234 1.57 -38.82 -13.61
C ASP A 234 1.79 -37.59 -12.73
N VAL A 235 1.49 -37.70 -11.43
CA VAL A 235 1.72 -36.64 -10.43
C VAL A 235 2.80 -37.10 -9.45
N THR A 236 3.83 -36.27 -9.23
CA THR A 236 5.02 -36.67 -8.47
C THR A 236 5.45 -35.63 -7.43
N GLY A 237 5.90 -36.12 -6.27
CA GLY A 237 6.39 -35.30 -5.15
C GLY A 237 5.35 -34.97 -4.09
N LYS A 238 5.75 -34.20 -3.07
CA LYS A 238 4.84 -33.68 -2.03
C LYS A 238 4.14 -32.44 -2.56
N GLN A 239 2.88 -32.59 -2.97
CA GLN A 239 2.00 -31.47 -3.31
C GLN A 239 0.68 -31.66 -2.55
N GLN A 240 0.11 -30.55 -2.05
CA GLN A 240 -1.33 -30.53 -1.74
C GLN A 240 -2.07 -30.71 -3.07
N LEU A 241 -3.11 -31.55 -3.08
CA LEU A 241 -3.87 -31.85 -4.29
C LEU A 241 -4.77 -30.67 -4.65
N ALA A 242 -4.21 -29.70 -5.36
CA ALA A 242 -4.97 -28.58 -5.92
C ALA A 242 -6.02 -29.10 -6.91
N PHE A 243 -7.25 -28.62 -6.77
CA PHE A 243 -8.33 -28.93 -7.70
C PHE A 243 -8.00 -28.32 -9.07
N ASN A 244 -8.18 -29.08 -10.16
CA ASN A 244 -8.08 -28.50 -11.49
C ASN A 244 -9.31 -27.61 -11.73
N SER A 245 -9.09 -26.29 -11.75
CA SER A 245 -10.17 -25.28 -11.86
C SER A 245 -10.82 -25.20 -13.24
N ALA A 246 -10.36 -25.97 -14.22
CA ALA A 246 -10.98 -26.06 -15.55
C ALA A 246 -12.48 -26.41 -15.47
N GLU A 247 -13.28 -25.66 -16.23
CA GLU A 247 -14.74 -25.70 -16.16
C GLU A 247 -15.30 -27.11 -16.45
N GLY A 248 -16.11 -27.65 -15.53
CA GLY A 248 -16.70 -28.99 -15.63
C GLY A 248 -15.76 -30.18 -15.41
N ALA A 249 -14.51 -29.97 -15.01
CA ALA A 249 -13.56 -31.06 -14.76
C ALA A 249 -13.90 -31.85 -13.48
N ASN A 250 -14.39 -33.07 -13.64
CA ASN A 250 -14.31 -34.09 -12.58
C ASN A 250 -12.84 -34.52 -12.44
N ASN A 251 -12.29 -34.50 -11.23
CA ASN A 251 -10.93 -34.96 -10.99
C ASN A 251 -10.95 -36.42 -10.53
N GLU A 252 -10.51 -37.32 -11.42
CA GLU A 252 -10.34 -38.74 -11.15
C GLU A 252 -8.87 -38.99 -10.75
N TYR A 253 -8.67 -39.28 -9.46
CA TYR A 253 -7.38 -39.64 -8.90
C TYR A 253 -7.29 -41.16 -8.77
N LYS A 254 -6.36 -41.77 -9.50
CA LYS A 254 -6.10 -43.21 -9.41
C LYS A 254 -4.81 -43.45 -8.63
N PHE A 255 -4.95 -44.11 -7.49
CA PHE A 255 -3.85 -44.60 -6.66
C PHE A 255 -3.69 -46.10 -6.88
N VAL A 256 -2.51 -46.51 -7.35
CA VAL A 256 -2.09 -47.92 -7.39
C VAL A 256 -0.81 -48.05 -6.59
N SER A 257 -0.86 -48.79 -5.48
CA SER A 257 0.33 -49.24 -4.77
C SER A 257 0.50 -50.74 -4.92
N GLY A 258 1.49 -51.14 -5.73
CA GLY A 258 1.93 -52.52 -5.89
C GLY A 258 3.26 -52.75 -5.19
N ALA A 259 3.30 -53.56 -4.13
CA ALA A 259 4.54 -53.98 -3.47
C ALA A 259 4.39 -55.30 -2.72
N SER A 260 5.37 -56.19 -2.88
CA SER A 260 5.44 -57.48 -2.19
C SER A 260 6.84 -57.77 -1.65
N VAL A 261 6.90 -58.57 -0.58
CA VAL A 261 8.12 -59.02 0.07
C VAL A 261 8.12 -60.54 0.08
N VAL A 262 8.89 -61.15 -0.80
CA VAL A 262 9.05 -62.60 -0.87
C VAL A 262 10.31 -63.01 -0.13
N LEU A 263 10.17 -63.85 0.90
CA LEU A 263 11.26 -64.57 1.53
C LEU A 263 11.41 -65.93 0.84
N LYS A 264 12.60 -66.23 0.33
CA LYS A 264 12.90 -67.50 -0.34
C LYS A 264 13.77 -68.35 0.58
N ASP A 265 13.16 -69.35 1.20
CA ASP A 265 13.85 -70.34 2.02
C ASP A 265 14.59 -71.31 1.09
N THR A 266 15.91 -71.18 1.02
CA THR A 266 16.75 -71.99 0.12
C THR A 266 17.02 -73.40 0.64
N ARG A 267 16.49 -73.77 1.82
CA ARG A 267 16.68 -75.08 2.46
C ARG A 267 15.41 -75.93 2.42
N ASN A 268 14.27 -75.35 2.83
CA ASN A 268 12.99 -76.01 2.70
C ASN A 268 12.59 -76.01 1.21
N LEU A 269 12.62 -77.19 0.57
CA LEU A 269 12.20 -77.32 -0.81
C LEU A 269 10.72 -77.67 -0.91
N ASP A 270 10.05 -77.13 -1.94
CA ASP A 270 8.69 -77.52 -2.32
C ASP A 270 8.64 -78.92 -2.96
N ALA A 271 7.44 -79.37 -3.31
CA ALA A 271 7.24 -80.68 -3.94
C ALA A 271 7.91 -80.84 -5.33
N ASP A 272 8.29 -79.73 -5.98
CA ASP A 272 9.01 -79.70 -7.25
C ASP A 272 10.55 -79.61 -7.05
N GLY A 273 11.03 -79.50 -5.81
CA GLY A 273 12.44 -79.36 -5.48
C GLY A 273 13.00 -77.93 -5.56
N LYS A 274 12.15 -76.90 -5.53
CA LYS A 274 12.55 -75.47 -5.54
C LYS A 274 12.57 -74.89 -4.13
N PRO A 275 13.38 -73.84 -3.84
CA PRO A 275 13.26 -73.05 -2.61
C PRO A 275 11.80 -72.67 -2.31
N THR A 276 11.35 -72.87 -1.08
CA THR A 276 10.01 -72.45 -0.66
C THR A 276 9.95 -70.93 -0.67
N GLU A 277 9.16 -70.36 -1.58
CA GLU A 277 8.87 -68.92 -1.60
C GLU A 277 7.70 -68.62 -0.65
N ILE A 278 7.95 -67.82 0.38
CA ILE A 278 6.95 -67.32 1.34
C ILE A 278 6.76 -65.84 1.09
N GLU A 279 5.60 -65.46 0.58
CA GLU A 279 5.18 -64.05 0.52
C GLU A 279 4.83 -63.59 1.94
N LEU A 280 5.70 -62.75 2.53
CA LEU A 280 5.51 -62.16 3.86
C LEU A 280 4.55 -60.98 3.83
N TYR A 281 4.45 -60.34 2.66
CA TYR A 281 3.62 -59.17 2.43
C TYR A 281 3.29 -59.08 0.94
N SER A 282 2.04 -58.74 0.62
CA SER A 282 1.64 -58.35 -0.72
C SER A 282 0.55 -57.30 -0.62
N VAL A 283 0.72 -56.18 -1.30
CA VAL A 283 -0.32 -55.17 -1.47
C VAL A 283 -0.46 -54.87 -2.95
N SER A 284 -1.67 -55.05 -3.45
CA SER A 284 -2.13 -54.58 -4.76
C SER A 284 -3.45 -53.84 -4.58
N THR A 285 -3.40 -52.67 -3.94
CA THR A 285 -4.57 -51.80 -3.79
C THR A 285 -4.62 -50.81 -4.94
N GLU A 286 -5.62 -50.99 -5.81
CA GLU A 286 -6.10 -49.97 -6.74
C GLU A 286 -7.31 -49.27 -6.11
N GLN A 287 -7.22 -47.95 -5.97
CA GLN A 287 -8.35 -47.09 -5.58
C GLN A 287 -8.48 -45.94 -6.56
N THR A 288 -9.69 -45.76 -7.08
CA THR A 288 -10.10 -44.57 -7.82
C THR A 288 -10.92 -43.67 -6.89
N VAL A 289 -10.44 -42.47 -6.63
CA VAL A 289 -11.17 -41.42 -5.93
C VAL A 289 -11.62 -40.39 -6.96
N LYS A 290 -12.93 -40.28 -7.16
CA LYS A 290 -13.53 -39.20 -7.94
C LYS A 290 -13.91 -38.07 -7.00
N ILE A 291 -13.40 -36.86 -7.28
CA ILE A 291 -13.82 -35.63 -6.60
C ILE A 291 -14.62 -34.78 -7.59
N GLU A 292 -15.90 -34.54 -7.28
CA GLU A 292 -16.74 -33.57 -7.99
C GLU A 292 -16.75 -32.23 -7.24
N LYS A 293 -17.07 -31.13 -7.92
CA LYS A 293 -17.35 -29.85 -7.25
C LYS A 293 -18.53 -29.98 -6.30
N MET A 294 -18.49 -29.27 -5.17
CA MET A 294 -19.58 -29.28 -4.19
C MET A 294 -20.81 -28.58 -4.77
N LYS A 295 -21.82 -29.37 -5.17
CA LYS A 295 -23.09 -28.83 -5.68
C LYS A 295 -23.95 -28.27 -4.55
N ILE A 296 -24.37 -27.02 -4.68
CA ILE A 296 -25.20 -26.32 -3.69
C ILE A 296 -26.30 -25.51 -4.39
N GLU A 297 -27.48 -25.48 -3.77
CA GLU A 297 -28.58 -24.59 -4.13
C GLU A 297 -28.46 -23.35 -3.23
N ALA A 298 -28.17 -22.19 -3.83
CA ALA A 298 -27.77 -21.02 -3.07
C ALA A 298 -28.96 -20.27 -2.47
N GLY A 299 -28.96 -20.08 -1.15
CA GLY A 299 -29.69 -18.99 -0.52
C GLY A 299 -29.00 -17.64 -0.76
N GLU A 300 -29.60 -16.58 -0.22
CA GLU A 300 -29.12 -15.20 -0.32
C GLU A 300 -27.70 -15.04 0.28
N PRO A 301 -26.71 -14.51 -0.47
CA PRO A 301 -25.36 -14.28 0.04
C PRO A 301 -25.32 -13.22 1.15
N GLN A 302 -24.62 -13.51 2.24
CA GLN A 302 -24.43 -12.60 3.37
C GLN A 302 -22.95 -12.23 3.51
N LEU A 303 -22.61 -10.95 3.33
CA LEU A 303 -21.22 -10.47 3.50
C LEU A 303 -20.75 -10.71 4.94
N LEU A 304 -19.50 -11.18 5.10
CA LEU A 304 -18.89 -11.46 6.41
C LEU A 304 -18.25 -10.23 7.06
N GLY A 305 -18.08 -9.13 6.32
CA GLY A 305 -17.68 -7.83 6.82
C GLY A 305 -18.61 -6.74 6.32
N GLU A 306 -18.71 -5.65 7.07
CA GLU A 306 -19.41 -4.45 6.63
C GLU A 306 -18.66 -3.80 5.46
N LEU A 307 -19.40 -3.08 4.60
CA LEU A 307 -18.78 -2.24 3.57
C LEU A 307 -18.12 -1.02 4.22
N PRO A 308 -17.02 -0.50 3.68
CA PRO A 308 -16.41 0.73 4.19
C PRO A 308 -17.40 1.89 4.11
N THR A 309 -17.41 2.73 5.16
CA THR A 309 -18.05 4.06 5.06
C THR A 309 -17.23 4.92 4.14
N ILE A 310 -17.89 5.64 3.21
CA ILE A 310 -17.23 6.56 2.28
C ILE A 310 -17.52 8.00 2.73
N SER A 311 -16.47 8.81 2.74
CA SER A 311 -16.49 10.24 2.93
C SER A 311 -16.46 10.96 1.58
N TYR A 312 -16.93 12.20 1.54
CA TYR A 312 -16.64 13.08 0.41
C TYR A 312 -15.11 13.21 0.22
N GLY A 313 -14.65 13.17 -1.03
CA GLY A 313 -13.21 13.25 -1.38
C GLY A 313 -12.42 11.93 -1.35
N ASP A 314 -12.93 10.84 -0.76
CA ASP A 314 -12.18 9.57 -0.62
C ASP A 314 -11.81 8.92 -1.98
N TYR A 315 -12.63 9.12 -3.03
CA TYR A 315 -12.46 8.52 -4.36
C TYR A 315 -12.84 9.51 -5.47
N LYS A 316 -12.09 9.52 -6.58
CA LYS A 316 -12.24 10.48 -7.70
C LYS A 316 -13.09 9.94 -8.84
N SER A 317 -13.43 8.65 -8.84
CA SER A 317 -14.35 8.03 -9.79
C SER A 317 -15.00 6.77 -9.25
N ALA A 318 -16.09 6.35 -9.88
CA ALA A 318 -16.73 5.05 -9.64
C ALA A 318 -15.77 3.88 -9.93
N ASP A 319 -14.87 4.03 -10.92
CA ASP A 319 -13.86 3.02 -11.26
C ASP A 319 -12.78 2.90 -10.17
N GLU A 320 -12.32 4.02 -9.58
CA GLU A 320 -11.33 4.01 -8.49
C GLU A 320 -11.91 3.38 -7.22
N LEU A 321 -13.19 3.63 -6.92
CA LEU A 321 -13.93 2.95 -5.84
C LEU A 321 -14.09 1.45 -6.13
N LEU A 322 -14.47 1.07 -7.36
CA LEU A 322 -14.63 -0.32 -7.78
C LEU A 322 -13.31 -1.10 -7.74
N GLU A 323 -12.20 -0.46 -8.13
CA GLU A 323 -10.86 -1.01 -8.03
C GLU A 323 -10.44 -1.16 -6.56
N ALA A 324 -10.68 -0.15 -5.72
CA ALA A 324 -10.36 -0.20 -4.29
C ALA A 324 -11.14 -1.28 -3.52
N LEU A 325 -12.43 -1.48 -3.82
CA LEU A 325 -13.25 -2.54 -3.22
C LEU A 325 -12.77 -3.95 -3.62
N ASN A 326 -12.37 -4.14 -4.88
CA ASN A 326 -11.90 -5.44 -5.37
C ASN A 326 -10.43 -5.74 -4.97
N ASN A 327 -9.59 -4.71 -4.82
CA ASN A 327 -8.21 -4.84 -4.33
C ASN A 327 -8.08 -4.77 -2.79
N ALA A 328 -9.18 -4.61 -2.07
CA ALA A 328 -9.19 -4.54 -0.61
C ALA A 328 -8.60 -5.81 0.03
N THR A 329 -7.69 -5.62 0.99
CA THR A 329 -7.06 -6.72 1.75
C THR A 329 -7.58 -6.81 3.18
N ARG A 330 -7.47 -7.99 3.79
CA ARG A 330 -7.89 -8.25 5.17
C ARG A 330 -6.99 -7.50 6.16
N ASP A 331 -7.59 -6.74 7.08
CA ASP A 331 -6.87 -6.30 8.26
C ASP A 331 -6.41 -7.52 9.07
N LYS A 332 -5.11 -7.61 9.31
CA LYS A 332 -4.47 -8.74 10.01
C LYS A 332 -4.64 -8.66 11.52
N ASN A 333 -5.19 -7.55 12.03
CA ASN A 333 -5.63 -7.38 13.41
C ASN A 333 -7.06 -7.92 13.67
N PHE A 334 -7.82 -8.23 12.62
CA PHE A 334 -9.18 -8.76 12.73
C PHE A 334 -9.25 -10.22 12.25
N ASP A 335 -9.64 -11.13 13.15
CA ASP A 335 -9.81 -12.53 12.83
C ASP A 335 -11.04 -12.74 11.93
N ALA A 336 -10.89 -13.53 10.86
CA ALA A 336 -12.01 -13.85 9.99
C ALA A 336 -13.10 -14.61 10.76
N PRO A 337 -14.40 -14.26 10.63
CA PRO A 337 -15.46 -14.91 11.39
C PRO A 337 -15.50 -16.43 11.18
N ASN A 338 -15.21 -17.19 12.23
CA ASN A 338 -15.27 -18.65 12.20
C ASN A 338 -16.74 -19.13 12.25
N VAL A 339 -17.32 -19.37 11.06
CA VAL A 339 -18.67 -19.90 10.93
C VAL A 339 -18.65 -21.42 11.07
N GLU A 340 -19.09 -21.93 12.22
CA GLU A 340 -19.11 -23.37 12.49
C GLU A 340 -19.88 -24.16 11.41
N GLY A 341 -19.20 -25.17 10.86
CA GLY A 341 -19.70 -26.02 9.78
C GLY A 341 -19.65 -25.40 8.38
N ALA A 342 -19.04 -24.23 8.18
CA ALA A 342 -18.85 -23.65 6.85
C ALA A 342 -17.61 -24.19 6.15
N PHE A 343 -17.75 -24.57 4.88
CA PHE A 343 -16.63 -24.81 3.98
C PHE A 343 -16.13 -23.48 3.39
N VAL A 344 -14.82 -23.30 3.26
CA VAL A 344 -14.19 -22.10 2.65
C VAL A 344 -13.62 -22.47 1.28
N ASP A 345 -14.19 -21.91 0.23
CA ASP A 345 -13.78 -22.13 -1.16
C ASP A 345 -12.38 -21.53 -1.47
N SER A 346 -11.58 -22.20 -2.31
CA SER A 346 -10.21 -21.77 -2.64
C SER A 346 -10.10 -20.45 -3.41
N SER A 347 -11.21 -19.83 -3.84
CA SER A 347 -11.25 -18.43 -4.27
C SER A 347 -10.93 -17.43 -3.15
N VAL A 348 -11.12 -17.83 -1.89
CA VAL A 348 -10.85 -17.00 -0.70
C VAL A 348 -9.43 -17.25 -0.18
N THR A 349 -8.57 -16.23 -0.27
CA THR A 349 -7.22 -16.29 0.29
C THR A 349 -7.18 -15.73 1.71
N ASP A 350 -6.06 -15.88 2.43
CA ASP A 350 -5.88 -15.23 3.73
C ASP A 350 -6.01 -13.70 3.62
N ASP A 351 -5.48 -13.11 2.56
CA ASP A 351 -5.47 -11.66 2.34
C ASP A 351 -6.80 -11.09 1.80
N THR A 352 -7.79 -11.90 1.38
CA THR A 352 -9.10 -11.39 0.90
C THR A 352 -9.84 -10.60 1.98
N ALA A 353 -10.23 -9.34 1.73
CA ALA A 353 -11.00 -8.54 2.69
C ALA A 353 -12.32 -9.21 3.14
N LEU A 354 -12.80 -8.87 4.34
CA LEU A 354 -14.01 -9.48 4.92
C LEU A 354 -15.29 -9.04 4.20
N SER A 355 -15.34 -7.80 3.73
CA SER A 355 -16.36 -7.28 2.81
C SER A 355 -16.40 -8.03 1.48
N SER A 356 -15.29 -8.63 1.05
CA SER A 356 -15.16 -9.41 -0.19
C SER A 356 -15.29 -10.93 0.03
N ARG A 357 -15.89 -11.34 1.16
CA ARG A 357 -16.27 -12.73 1.48
C ARG A 357 -17.77 -12.80 1.77
N ALA A 358 -18.48 -13.74 1.14
CA ALA A 358 -19.88 -14.00 1.44
C ALA A 358 -20.06 -15.40 2.04
N LEU A 359 -20.87 -15.48 3.10
CA LEU A 359 -21.51 -16.70 3.56
C LEU A 359 -22.74 -16.98 2.67
N ILE A 360 -22.68 -18.07 1.91
CA ILE A 360 -23.84 -18.65 1.22
C ILE A 360 -24.30 -19.85 2.04
N THR A 361 -25.54 -19.81 2.53
CA THR A 361 -26.20 -20.97 3.15
C THR A 361 -27.11 -21.63 2.11
N SER A 362 -27.23 -22.95 2.12
CA SER A 362 -28.13 -23.64 1.19
C SER A 362 -29.61 -23.40 1.50
N THR A 363 -30.50 -23.55 0.51
CA THR A 363 -31.97 -23.37 0.67
C THR A 363 -32.58 -24.19 1.81
N ASP A 364 -32.00 -25.37 2.11
CA ASP A 364 -32.41 -26.30 3.17
C ASP A 364 -31.66 -26.10 4.50
N GLY A 365 -30.69 -25.16 4.56
CA GLY A 365 -29.83 -24.91 5.71
C GLY A 365 -28.78 -26.00 6.00
N SER A 366 -28.67 -27.04 5.18
CA SER A 366 -27.78 -28.19 5.45
C SER A 366 -26.30 -27.93 5.16
N ARG A 367 -25.99 -26.94 4.31
CA ARG A 367 -24.63 -26.59 3.87
C ARG A 367 -24.39 -25.09 4.07
N LYS A 368 -23.17 -24.76 4.47
CA LYS A 368 -22.66 -23.38 4.58
C LYS A 368 -21.36 -23.29 3.79
N VAL A 369 -21.23 -22.21 3.03
CA VAL A 369 -20.12 -21.94 2.12
C VAL A 369 -19.63 -20.52 2.37
N ILE A 370 -18.32 -20.32 2.43
CA ILE A 370 -17.68 -19.01 2.39
C ILE A 370 -16.91 -18.93 1.07
N ALA A 371 -17.32 -18.02 0.20
CA ALA A 371 -16.74 -17.82 -1.13
C ALA A 371 -16.40 -16.35 -1.37
N LYS A 372 -15.58 -16.07 -2.40
CA LYS A 372 -15.14 -14.72 -2.74
C LYS A 372 -16.29 -13.94 -3.39
N VAL A 373 -16.37 -12.66 -3.07
CA VAL A 373 -17.23 -11.69 -3.76
C VAL A 373 -16.38 -10.84 -4.69
N VAL A 374 -16.88 -10.62 -5.90
CA VAL A 374 -16.33 -9.65 -6.86
C VAL A 374 -17.41 -8.61 -7.14
N TYR A 375 -17.03 -7.34 -7.04
CA TYR A 375 -17.89 -6.21 -7.40
C TYR A 375 -17.76 -5.95 -8.90
N ASP A 376 -18.90 -5.88 -9.61
CA ASP A 376 -18.96 -5.72 -11.07
C ASP A 376 -19.22 -4.27 -11.49
N GLU A 377 -20.01 -3.52 -10.72
CA GLU A 377 -20.52 -2.20 -11.10
C GLU A 377 -20.77 -1.33 -9.86
N VAL A 378 -20.29 -0.08 -9.88
CA VAL A 378 -20.67 0.98 -8.94
C VAL A 378 -21.68 1.88 -9.65
N SER A 379 -22.83 2.14 -9.04
CA SER A 379 -23.87 3.01 -9.60
C SER A 379 -24.45 3.95 -8.53
N GLY A 380 -24.81 5.18 -8.93
CA GLY A 380 -25.29 6.21 -7.99
C GLY A 380 -24.19 7.00 -7.27
N PHE A 381 -22.92 6.87 -7.67
CA PHE A 381 -21.80 7.65 -7.15
C PHE A 381 -21.40 8.80 -8.10
N ASP A 382 -21.42 10.03 -7.56
CA ASP A 382 -20.90 11.25 -8.18
C ASP A 382 -19.79 11.83 -7.28
N PRO A 383 -18.51 11.73 -7.67
CA PRO A 383 -17.39 12.17 -6.84
C PRO A 383 -17.32 13.69 -6.65
N ALA A 384 -18.09 14.49 -7.40
CA ALA A 384 -18.16 15.94 -7.24
C ALA A 384 -19.35 16.42 -6.38
N SER A 385 -20.25 15.51 -5.96
CA SER A 385 -21.45 15.87 -5.22
C SER A 385 -21.22 15.85 -3.70
N HIS A 386 -21.27 17.02 -3.08
CA HIS A 386 -21.25 17.21 -1.62
C HIS A 386 -22.50 16.67 -0.89
N LYS A 387 -23.50 16.14 -1.61
CA LYS A 387 -24.74 15.61 -1.02
C LYS A 387 -24.54 14.16 -0.58
N ALA A 388 -25.28 13.70 0.42
CA ALA A 388 -25.28 12.28 0.79
C ALA A 388 -25.79 11.42 -0.37
N GLN A 389 -25.13 10.29 -0.63
CA GLN A 389 -25.39 9.45 -1.80
C GLN A 389 -25.58 8.00 -1.38
N THR A 390 -26.69 7.38 -1.79
CA THR A 390 -26.85 5.93 -1.70
C THR A 390 -26.32 5.31 -2.99
N ILE A 391 -25.24 4.55 -2.85
CA ILE A 391 -24.49 3.90 -3.94
C ILE A 391 -24.92 2.44 -4.00
N THR A 392 -25.36 1.99 -5.17
CA THR A 392 -25.70 0.58 -5.41
C THR A 392 -24.52 -0.12 -6.07
N LEU A 393 -23.93 -1.07 -5.33
CA LEU A 393 -22.95 -2.01 -5.85
C LEU A 393 -23.68 -3.23 -6.44
N LYS A 394 -23.31 -3.62 -7.67
CA LYS A 394 -23.67 -4.96 -8.19
C LYS A 394 -22.49 -5.90 -7.99
N ALA A 395 -22.76 -7.12 -7.54
CA ALA A 395 -21.73 -8.09 -7.21
C ALA A 395 -22.10 -9.52 -7.66
N HIS A 396 -21.09 -10.36 -7.79
CA HIS A 396 -21.24 -11.80 -7.99
C HIS A 396 -20.33 -12.61 -7.08
N VAL A 397 -20.71 -13.87 -6.85
CA VAL A 397 -19.90 -14.84 -6.11
C VAL A 397 -18.97 -15.57 -7.09
N GLU A 398 -17.67 -15.48 -6.84
CA GLU A 398 -16.64 -16.28 -7.49
C GLU A 398 -16.35 -17.52 -6.62
N ALA A 399 -16.34 -18.71 -7.22
CA ALA A 399 -16.08 -19.96 -6.49
C ALA A 399 -15.39 -20.99 -7.40
N ASN A 400 -14.38 -21.67 -6.85
CA ASN A 400 -13.52 -22.61 -7.56
C ASN A 400 -13.94 -24.07 -7.37
N ASP A 401 -14.28 -24.46 -6.14
CA ASP A 401 -14.50 -25.86 -5.73
C ASP A 401 -16.00 -26.22 -5.67
N ILE A 402 -16.86 -25.23 -5.96
CA ILE A 402 -18.31 -25.26 -5.75
C ILE A 402 -19.05 -25.08 -7.08
N GLU A 403 -20.22 -25.68 -7.20
CA GLU A 403 -21.11 -25.55 -8.36
C GLU A 403 -22.51 -25.13 -7.88
N PHE A 404 -22.90 -23.90 -8.18
CA PHE A 404 -24.23 -23.38 -7.87
C PHE A 404 -25.25 -23.90 -8.89
N LYS A 405 -26.30 -24.59 -8.44
CA LYS A 405 -27.29 -25.26 -9.33
C LYS A 405 -27.90 -24.33 -10.37
N ASP A 406 -28.15 -23.08 -9.99
CA ASP A 406 -28.85 -22.06 -10.78
C ASP A 406 -27.89 -21.11 -11.52
N GLY A 407 -26.59 -21.42 -11.53
CA GLY A 407 -25.53 -20.61 -12.12
C GLY A 407 -24.90 -19.60 -11.16
N THR A 408 -24.08 -18.69 -11.69
CA THR A 408 -23.34 -17.68 -10.90
C THR A 408 -24.29 -16.83 -10.04
N VAL A 409 -24.15 -16.91 -8.72
CA VAL A 409 -24.96 -16.14 -7.78
C VAL A 409 -24.60 -14.66 -7.91
N ARG A 410 -25.62 -13.82 -8.14
CA ARG A 410 -25.52 -12.37 -8.30
C ARG A 410 -26.44 -11.67 -7.30
N PHE A 411 -25.98 -10.56 -6.74
CA PHE A 411 -26.73 -9.77 -5.77
C PHE A 411 -26.36 -8.29 -5.87
N GLU A 412 -27.18 -7.43 -5.27
CA GLU A 412 -26.91 -5.99 -5.16
C GLU A 412 -26.73 -5.62 -3.68
N LYS A 413 -25.92 -4.60 -3.40
CA LYS A 413 -25.70 -4.10 -2.05
C LYS A 413 -25.59 -2.60 -2.03
N GLU A 414 -26.40 -1.97 -1.17
CA GLU A 414 -26.33 -0.54 -0.91
C GLU A 414 -25.16 -0.21 0.05
N MET A 415 -24.47 0.89 -0.24
CA MET A 415 -23.60 1.61 0.69
C MET A 415 -23.92 3.11 0.61
N ASN A 416 -23.41 3.90 1.56
CA ASN A 416 -23.67 5.35 1.59
C ASN A 416 -22.36 6.15 1.63
N CYS A 417 -22.31 7.21 0.83
CA CYS A 417 -21.36 8.32 0.98
C CYS A 417 -21.98 9.39 1.89
N SER A 418 -21.23 9.90 2.86
CA SER A 418 -21.68 10.99 3.73
C SER A 418 -21.81 12.31 2.98
N ALA A 419 -22.81 13.11 3.33
CA ALA A 419 -22.84 14.52 2.90
C ALA A 419 -21.68 15.31 3.52
N ASP A 420 -21.32 16.39 2.84
CA ASP A 420 -20.45 17.45 3.33
C ASP A 420 -21.26 18.76 3.37
N TYR A 421 -21.11 19.53 4.44
CA TYR A 421 -21.97 20.67 4.74
C TYR A 421 -21.19 21.98 4.78
N ILE A 422 -21.84 23.10 4.46
CA ILE A 422 -21.20 24.42 4.51
C ILE A 422 -20.97 24.82 5.98
N ASP A 423 -19.72 25.05 6.34
CA ASP A 423 -19.34 25.64 7.63
C ASP A 423 -19.46 27.17 7.60
N SER A 424 -18.93 27.78 6.53
CA SER A 424 -18.89 29.23 6.37
C SER A 424 -18.85 29.66 4.89
N VAL A 425 -19.19 30.93 4.67
CA VAL A 425 -19.04 31.64 3.38
C VAL A 425 -18.33 32.95 3.67
N LYS A 426 -17.41 33.36 2.79
CA LYS A 426 -16.66 34.61 2.90
C LYS A 426 -16.52 35.31 1.55
N ILE A 427 -16.54 36.63 1.54
CA ILE A 427 -16.14 37.46 0.39
C ILE A 427 -14.64 37.30 0.19
N SER A 428 -14.25 36.58 -0.87
CA SER A 428 -12.85 36.35 -1.24
C SER A 428 -12.30 37.46 -2.12
N ASN A 429 -13.15 38.04 -2.98
CA ASN A 429 -12.84 39.25 -3.73
C ASN A 429 -14.04 40.21 -3.70
N LEU A 430 -13.77 41.49 -3.46
CA LEU A 430 -14.81 42.52 -3.50
C LEU A 430 -15.14 42.88 -4.96
N PRO A 431 -16.42 43.05 -5.32
CA PRO A 431 -16.80 43.72 -6.55
C PRO A 431 -16.47 45.22 -6.44
N ARG A 432 -16.81 46.01 -7.46
CA ARG A 432 -16.72 47.46 -7.39
C ARG A 432 -17.53 48.02 -6.21
N THR A 433 -16.98 48.98 -5.47
CA THR A 433 -17.58 49.57 -4.26
C THR A 433 -17.76 51.09 -4.32
N ASP A 434 -17.45 51.73 -5.46
CA ASP A 434 -17.55 53.17 -5.68
C ASP A 434 -18.40 53.48 -6.93
N TYR A 435 -19.57 54.08 -6.74
CA TYR A 435 -20.55 54.30 -7.81
C TYR A 435 -20.93 55.77 -7.96
N GLU A 436 -21.20 56.18 -9.20
CA GLU A 436 -21.81 57.48 -9.47
C GLU A 436 -23.32 57.45 -9.14
N TYR A 437 -23.90 58.60 -8.81
CA TYR A 437 -25.30 58.69 -8.45
C TYR A 437 -26.23 58.25 -9.60
N ARG A 438 -27.00 57.18 -9.35
CA ARG A 438 -27.88 56.43 -10.30
C ARG A 438 -27.18 55.43 -11.20
N GLU A 439 -25.95 55.06 -10.91
CA GLU A 439 -25.34 53.85 -11.45
C GLU A 439 -25.97 52.61 -10.79
N ASP A 440 -26.15 51.53 -11.55
CA ASP A 440 -26.69 50.27 -11.05
C ASP A 440 -25.59 49.46 -10.32
N LEU A 441 -25.95 48.70 -9.29
CA LEU A 441 -25.02 47.79 -8.60
C LEU A 441 -24.48 46.73 -9.57
N ASP A 442 -23.15 46.67 -9.73
CA ASP A 442 -22.47 45.61 -10.48
C ASP A 442 -21.69 44.69 -9.53
N LEU A 443 -22.09 43.42 -9.51
CA LEU A 443 -21.42 42.37 -8.75
C LEU A 443 -20.31 41.67 -9.55
N SER A 444 -20.04 42.10 -10.79
CA SER A 444 -18.96 41.55 -11.60
C SER A 444 -17.58 41.75 -10.93
N GLY A 445 -16.71 40.75 -11.07
CA GLY A 445 -15.44 40.65 -10.35
C GLY A 445 -15.54 40.26 -8.88
N GLY A 446 -16.71 40.36 -8.24
CA GLY A 446 -16.91 39.91 -6.86
C GLY A 446 -16.98 38.39 -6.75
N GLU A 447 -16.34 37.83 -5.72
CA GLU A 447 -16.26 36.39 -5.47
C GLU A 447 -16.55 36.05 -4.00
N LEU A 448 -17.13 34.87 -3.80
CA LEU A 448 -17.34 34.23 -2.51
C LEU A 448 -16.54 32.92 -2.45
N THR A 449 -15.78 32.71 -1.38
CA THR A 449 -15.32 31.36 -1.00
C THR A 449 -16.37 30.73 -0.09
N ILE A 450 -16.93 29.60 -0.52
CA ILE A 450 -17.68 28.66 0.30
C ILE A 450 -16.66 27.71 0.95
N THR A 451 -16.77 27.47 2.25
CA THR A 451 -15.95 26.50 2.98
C THR A 451 -16.84 25.41 3.57
N TYR A 452 -16.52 24.16 3.28
CA TYR A 452 -17.24 22.98 3.77
C TYR A 452 -16.60 22.40 5.04
N ASN A 453 -17.33 21.57 5.79
CA ASN A 453 -16.84 20.99 7.05
C ASN A 453 -15.73 19.94 6.86
N SER A 454 -15.55 19.42 5.64
CA SER A 454 -14.36 18.70 5.19
C SER A 454 -13.07 19.54 5.26
N GLY A 455 -13.20 20.86 5.11
CA GLY A 455 -12.10 21.80 4.88
C GLY A 455 -11.92 22.18 3.40
N ASP A 456 -12.64 21.54 2.46
CA ASP A 456 -12.64 21.90 1.06
C ASP A 456 -13.36 23.24 0.79
N THR A 457 -13.04 23.86 -0.36
CA THR A 457 -13.53 25.19 -0.72
C THR A 457 -13.99 25.31 -2.17
N GLU A 458 -15.14 25.93 -2.40
CA GLU A 458 -15.65 26.32 -3.73
C GLU A 458 -15.55 27.86 -3.87
N THR A 459 -15.02 28.38 -4.98
CA THR A 459 -15.12 29.81 -5.31
C THR A 459 -16.31 30.04 -6.23
N VAL A 460 -17.25 30.86 -5.78
CA VAL A 460 -18.52 31.17 -6.45
C VAL A 460 -18.55 32.66 -6.80
N PRO A 461 -18.77 33.06 -8.06
CA PRO A 461 -18.90 34.47 -8.41
C PRO A 461 -20.18 35.06 -7.80
N MET A 462 -20.16 36.33 -7.40
CA MET A 462 -21.34 37.00 -6.83
C MET A 462 -22.52 37.15 -7.83
N THR A 463 -22.32 36.78 -9.09
CA THR A 463 -23.32 36.71 -10.15
C THR A 463 -23.94 35.32 -10.34
N ASP A 464 -23.56 34.32 -9.53
CA ASP A 464 -24.16 32.98 -9.49
C ASP A 464 -25.63 33.05 -9.01
N ALA A 465 -26.51 32.21 -9.57
CA ALA A 465 -27.94 32.18 -9.24
C ALA A 465 -28.25 31.73 -7.79
N ARG A 466 -27.28 31.13 -7.09
CA ARG A 466 -27.33 30.81 -5.64
C ARG A 466 -27.08 32.03 -4.76
N VAL A 467 -26.51 33.10 -5.32
CA VAL A 467 -26.17 34.35 -4.63
C VAL A 467 -27.28 35.39 -4.85
N SER A 468 -27.60 36.13 -3.79
CA SER A 468 -28.54 37.25 -3.84
C SER A 468 -27.99 38.43 -3.04
N ALA A 469 -28.07 39.64 -3.60
CA ALA A 469 -27.66 40.87 -2.93
C ALA A 469 -28.89 41.67 -2.46
N GLY A 470 -28.83 42.17 -1.22
CA GLY A 470 -29.81 43.09 -0.62
C GLY A 470 -29.14 44.33 -0.04
N GLY A 471 -29.94 45.29 0.44
CA GLY A 471 -29.46 46.50 1.11
C GLY A 471 -29.14 47.67 0.18
N PHE A 472 -28.57 47.43 -1.02
CA PHE A 472 -28.19 48.50 -1.96
C PHE A 472 -29.34 49.44 -2.36
N TYR A 473 -30.51 48.87 -2.68
CA TYR A 473 -31.73 49.64 -2.91
C TYR A 473 -32.58 49.69 -1.64
N GLY A 474 -33.20 50.84 -1.37
CA GLY A 474 -34.15 50.97 -0.27
C GLY A 474 -35.35 50.02 -0.44
N ALA A 475 -36.08 49.75 0.65
CA ALA A 475 -37.14 48.73 0.68
C ALA A 475 -38.29 48.88 -0.34
N ASN A 476 -38.40 50.04 -1.02
CA ASN A 476 -39.36 50.33 -2.09
C ASN A 476 -38.74 50.26 -3.51
N GLY A 477 -37.47 49.87 -3.66
CA GLY A 477 -36.70 50.03 -4.91
C GLY A 477 -36.19 51.46 -5.14
N GLU A 478 -36.03 52.24 -4.08
CA GLU A 478 -35.48 53.60 -4.15
C GLU A 478 -33.95 53.55 -4.30
N PHE A 479 -33.41 54.34 -5.24
CA PHE A 479 -31.96 54.53 -5.39
C PHE A 479 -31.34 55.09 -4.10
N PRO A 480 -30.07 54.78 -3.81
CA PRO A 480 -29.31 55.41 -2.74
C PRO A 480 -29.36 56.94 -2.74
N ALA A 481 -29.17 57.53 -1.55
CA ALA A 481 -28.98 58.96 -1.43
C ALA A 481 -27.64 59.38 -2.07
N TYR A 482 -27.62 60.59 -2.66
CA TYR A 482 -26.37 61.19 -3.13
C TYR A 482 -25.41 61.38 -1.95
N ASN A 483 -24.12 61.12 -2.16
CA ASN A 483 -23.07 61.25 -1.15
C ASN A 483 -23.39 60.46 0.14
N SER A 484 -23.69 59.17 -0.02
CA SER A 484 -23.99 58.24 1.08
C SER A 484 -23.21 56.93 0.96
N GLU A 485 -23.09 56.22 2.08
CA GLU A 485 -22.60 54.85 2.16
C GLU A 485 -23.78 53.90 2.40
N VAL A 486 -23.77 52.75 1.73
CA VAL A 486 -24.82 51.74 1.79
C VAL A 486 -24.22 50.37 2.08
N GLU A 487 -24.77 49.66 3.05
CA GLU A 487 -24.39 48.27 3.34
C GLU A 487 -25.11 47.32 2.37
N VAL A 488 -24.36 46.48 1.69
CA VAL A 488 -24.85 45.47 0.75
C VAL A 488 -24.62 44.09 1.37
N THR A 489 -25.72 43.41 1.70
CA THR A 489 -25.69 42.03 2.20
C THR A 489 -25.74 41.07 1.03
N VAL A 490 -24.67 40.31 0.80
CA VAL A 490 -24.68 39.15 -0.10
C VAL A 490 -25.07 37.91 0.69
N THR A 491 -26.07 37.18 0.22
CA THR A 491 -26.56 35.94 0.81
C THR A 491 -26.46 34.81 -0.20
N TYR A 492 -25.61 33.83 0.10
CA TYR A 492 -25.56 32.54 -0.59
C TYR A 492 -26.61 31.60 0.02
N THR A 493 -27.42 30.97 -0.83
CA THR A 493 -28.37 29.92 -0.44
C THR A 493 -27.94 28.60 -1.06
N ALA A 494 -27.63 27.60 -0.24
CA ALA A 494 -27.22 26.29 -0.71
C ALA A 494 -28.41 25.49 -1.31
N GLU A 495 -28.10 24.48 -2.12
CA GLU A 495 -29.10 23.53 -2.59
C GLU A 495 -29.55 22.55 -1.49
N ASP A 496 -30.74 21.97 -1.70
CA ASP A 496 -31.24 20.86 -0.89
C ASP A 496 -30.20 19.72 -0.80
N GLY A 497 -29.82 19.37 0.44
CA GLY A 497 -28.85 18.32 0.77
C GLY A 497 -27.59 18.82 1.50
N VAL A 498 -27.21 20.10 1.35
CA VAL A 498 -25.94 20.66 1.86
C VAL A 498 -26.13 21.40 3.20
N TYR A 499 -26.97 20.86 4.08
CA TYR A 499 -27.46 21.53 5.30
C TYR A 499 -27.00 20.84 6.59
N ASP A 500 -26.28 21.58 7.44
CA ASP A 500 -25.99 21.20 8.82
C ASP A 500 -27.29 21.16 9.66
N PRO A 501 -27.73 19.98 10.16
CA PRO A 501 -28.97 19.86 10.93
C PRO A 501 -28.96 20.58 12.29
N ALA A 502 -27.83 21.13 12.75
CA ALA A 502 -27.74 21.90 13.99
C ALA A 502 -28.10 23.40 13.84
N ARG A 503 -28.12 23.96 12.62
CA ARG A 503 -28.32 25.41 12.39
C ARG A 503 -29.75 25.78 12.05
N ALA A 504 -30.48 26.32 13.03
CA ALA A 504 -31.91 26.63 12.95
C ALA A 504 -32.33 27.59 11.81
N ASP A 505 -31.39 28.36 11.26
CA ASP A 505 -31.66 29.42 10.27
C ASP A 505 -31.70 28.90 8.80
N GLY A 506 -31.39 27.61 8.59
CA GLY A 506 -31.28 26.99 7.27
C GLY A 506 -29.91 27.18 6.61
N ALA A 507 -29.72 26.60 5.42
CA ALA A 507 -28.46 26.67 4.66
C ALA A 507 -28.27 28.03 3.92
N LYS A 508 -28.37 29.12 4.69
CA LYS A 508 -28.17 30.49 4.23
C LYS A 508 -27.01 31.12 4.97
N PHE A 509 -26.04 31.62 4.20
CA PHE A 509 -24.85 32.25 4.72
C PHE A 509 -24.73 33.62 4.08
N SER A 510 -24.48 34.64 4.92
CA SER A 510 -24.51 36.04 4.49
C SER A 510 -23.33 36.82 5.03
N GLU A 511 -22.74 37.66 4.19
CA GLU A 511 -21.73 38.65 4.58
C GLU A 511 -22.08 40.01 3.98
N THR A 512 -21.47 41.07 4.50
CA THR A 512 -21.77 42.45 4.16
C THR A 512 -20.54 43.21 3.68
N PHE A 513 -20.72 44.04 2.65
CA PHE A 513 -19.72 45.02 2.23
C PHE A 513 -20.34 46.41 2.07
N THR A 514 -19.53 47.46 2.20
CA THR A 514 -19.99 48.84 2.10
C THR A 514 -19.74 49.41 0.70
N VAL A 515 -20.72 50.14 0.18
CA VAL A 515 -20.66 50.81 -1.13
C VAL A 515 -20.82 52.32 -0.97
N SER A 516 -19.94 53.09 -1.60
CA SER A 516 -19.94 54.55 -1.65
C SER A 516 -20.65 55.08 -2.89
N ILE A 517 -21.58 56.02 -2.72
CA ILE A 517 -22.34 56.66 -3.81
C ILE A 517 -21.97 58.14 -3.89
N ARG A 518 -21.46 58.63 -5.02
CA ARG A 518 -20.95 60.01 -5.19
C ARG A 518 -21.60 60.77 -6.35
N ASP A 519 -21.66 62.08 -6.24
CA ASP A 519 -22.03 63.01 -7.33
C ASP A 519 -20.83 63.91 -7.65
N LEU A 520 -20.38 63.96 -8.91
CA LEU A 520 -19.11 64.55 -9.33
C LEU A 520 -19.31 65.75 -10.28
N SER A 521 -18.81 66.92 -9.89
CA SER A 521 -18.84 68.12 -10.74
C SER A 521 -17.62 68.22 -11.67
N LYS A 522 -17.81 68.62 -12.93
CA LYS A 522 -16.72 68.97 -13.86
C LYS A 522 -16.15 70.37 -13.58
N LEU A 523 -14.84 70.54 -13.74
CA LEU A 523 -14.12 71.81 -13.55
C LEU A 523 -14.06 72.71 -14.79
N ASP A 524 -14.01 74.03 -14.55
CA ASP A 524 -13.68 75.05 -15.56
C ASP A 524 -12.18 75.04 -15.93
N ALA A 525 -11.87 75.34 -17.20
CA ALA A 525 -10.49 75.40 -17.71
C ALA A 525 -9.68 76.60 -17.16
N PRO A 526 -8.34 76.46 -16.95
CA PRO A 526 -7.49 77.56 -16.50
C PRO A 526 -7.42 78.74 -17.47
N VAL A 527 -7.13 79.92 -16.92
CA VAL A 527 -6.92 81.17 -17.67
C VAL A 527 -5.47 81.64 -17.49
N ILE A 528 -4.69 81.61 -18.57
CA ILE A 528 -3.30 82.08 -18.60
C ILE A 528 -3.28 83.57 -18.99
N THR A 529 -2.63 84.42 -18.19
CA THR A 529 -2.59 85.89 -18.39
C THR A 529 -1.15 86.43 -18.30
N PRO A 530 -0.64 87.11 -19.34
CA PRO A 530 -1.24 87.26 -20.67
C PRO A 530 -1.30 85.91 -21.41
N ASN A 531 -2.30 85.72 -22.27
CA ASN A 531 -2.48 84.47 -23.02
C ASN A 531 -1.54 84.42 -24.25
N GLY A 532 -0.23 84.37 -23.98
CA GLY A 532 0.83 84.40 -24.98
C GLY A 532 1.20 85.80 -25.49
N GLY A 533 2.10 85.86 -26.48
CA GLY A 533 2.46 87.08 -27.20
C GLY A 533 3.97 87.29 -27.43
N THR A 534 4.32 88.43 -28.04
CA THR A 534 5.72 88.80 -28.32
C THR A 534 6.24 89.84 -27.31
N PHE A 535 7.36 89.54 -26.63
CA PHE A 535 7.94 90.41 -25.60
C PHE A 535 9.38 90.85 -25.90
N ARG A 536 9.87 91.83 -25.12
CA ARG A 536 11.25 92.33 -25.12
C ARG A 536 11.78 92.29 -23.69
N GLY A 537 13.02 91.82 -23.49
CA GLY A 537 13.55 91.57 -22.15
C GLY A 537 12.96 90.28 -21.58
N SER A 538 11.84 90.42 -20.86
CA SER A 538 11.11 89.38 -20.12
C SER A 538 9.62 89.72 -20.00
N VAL A 539 8.78 88.75 -19.65
CA VAL A 539 7.33 88.94 -19.39
C VAL A 539 6.92 88.12 -18.16
N GLU A 540 6.07 88.69 -17.32
CA GLU A 540 5.46 88.01 -16.17
C GLU A 540 4.18 87.30 -16.63
N VAL A 541 3.98 86.06 -16.18
CA VAL A 541 2.82 85.23 -16.50
C VAL A 541 2.17 84.76 -15.21
N SER A 542 0.85 84.92 -15.16
CA SER A 542 -0.02 84.44 -14.10
C SER A 542 -1.04 83.44 -14.68
N ILE A 543 -1.51 82.53 -13.84
CA ILE A 543 -2.55 81.54 -14.20
C ILE A 543 -3.61 81.56 -13.10
N THR A 544 -4.89 81.47 -13.47
CA THR A 544 -6.02 81.33 -12.55
C THR A 544 -6.94 80.19 -12.99
N ALA A 545 -7.77 79.69 -12.07
CA ALA A 545 -8.75 78.63 -12.33
C ALA A 545 -9.89 78.74 -11.30
N GLN A 546 -10.84 77.80 -11.37
CA GLN A 546 -11.96 77.67 -10.43
C GLN A 546 -11.50 77.51 -8.97
N GLU A 547 -12.26 78.04 -8.02
CA GLU A 547 -11.84 78.11 -6.61
C GLU A 547 -11.62 76.73 -5.98
N GLY A 548 -10.46 76.58 -5.34
CA GLY A 548 -10.03 75.33 -4.70
C GLY A 548 -9.47 74.26 -5.63
N ALA A 549 -9.36 74.49 -6.94
CA ALA A 549 -8.62 73.59 -7.83
C ALA A 549 -7.10 73.87 -7.77
N THR A 550 -6.28 72.82 -7.88
CA THR A 550 -4.83 72.97 -8.08
C THR A 550 -4.52 73.09 -9.56
N ILE A 551 -3.75 74.12 -9.92
CA ILE A 551 -3.28 74.34 -11.29
C ILE A 551 -1.92 73.66 -11.47
N PHE A 552 -1.82 72.77 -12.45
CA PHE A 552 -0.58 72.18 -12.91
C PHE A 552 -0.24 72.69 -14.31
N TYR A 553 1.03 73.00 -14.56
CA TYR A 553 1.48 73.63 -15.80
C TYR A 553 2.83 73.09 -16.30
N THR A 554 3.10 73.34 -17.58
CA THR A 554 4.36 73.06 -18.27
C THR A 554 4.84 74.32 -19.00
N ILE A 555 6.12 74.37 -19.38
CA ILE A 555 6.72 75.49 -20.15
C ILE A 555 7.47 75.02 -21.41
N ASP A 556 7.56 73.72 -21.62
CA ASP A 556 8.18 73.07 -22.78
C ASP A 556 7.17 72.68 -23.88
N GLY A 557 5.87 72.86 -23.62
CA GLY A 557 4.77 72.49 -24.52
C GLY A 557 4.22 71.06 -24.33
N SER A 558 4.75 70.27 -23.39
CA SER A 558 4.17 68.98 -23.00
C SER A 558 2.79 69.14 -22.34
N ASP A 559 1.89 68.16 -22.48
CA ASP A 559 0.56 68.26 -21.86
C ASP A 559 0.64 68.09 -20.34
N PRO A 560 0.02 68.97 -19.55
CA PRO A 560 0.13 68.98 -18.10
C PRO A 560 -0.72 67.87 -17.46
N THR A 561 -0.19 67.28 -16.40
CA THR A 561 -0.84 66.26 -15.56
C THR A 561 -0.66 66.61 -14.09
N ALA A 562 -1.20 65.81 -13.16
CA ALA A 562 -0.95 65.94 -11.73
C ALA A 562 0.55 65.85 -11.33
N ASN A 563 1.41 65.34 -12.23
CA ASN A 563 2.87 65.24 -12.03
C ASN A 563 3.65 66.43 -12.62
N SER A 564 2.98 67.41 -13.24
CA SER A 564 3.61 68.60 -13.84
C SER A 564 3.90 69.70 -12.80
N ILE A 565 4.42 70.85 -13.22
CA ILE A 565 4.82 71.92 -12.29
C ILE A 565 3.58 72.51 -11.64
N LYS A 566 3.49 72.48 -10.30
CA LYS A 566 2.38 73.12 -9.57
C LYS A 566 2.54 74.64 -9.61
N TYR A 567 1.52 75.36 -10.10
CA TYR A 567 1.50 76.82 -10.09
C TYR A 567 1.19 77.35 -8.69
N THR A 568 2.05 78.25 -8.19
CA THR A 568 1.96 78.81 -6.82
C THR A 568 2.07 80.33 -6.77
N ALA A 569 2.71 80.95 -7.75
CA ALA A 569 2.85 82.40 -7.91
C ALA A 569 3.12 82.74 -9.40
N PRO A 570 2.91 84.00 -9.83
CA PRO A 570 3.31 84.45 -11.16
C PRO A 570 4.80 84.22 -11.42
N PHE A 571 5.16 83.83 -12.64
CA PHE A 571 6.54 83.49 -13.02
C PHE A 571 7.01 84.31 -14.22
N THR A 572 8.31 84.58 -14.28
CA THR A 572 8.91 85.41 -15.34
C THR A 572 9.51 84.57 -16.46
N ILE A 573 8.96 84.73 -17.67
CA ILE A 573 9.49 84.14 -18.90
C ILE A 573 10.56 85.07 -19.50
N THR A 574 11.74 84.52 -19.80
CA THR A 574 12.89 85.26 -20.35
C THR A 574 13.32 84.79 -21.74
N GLN A 575 12.72 83.72 -22.27
CA GLN A 575 12.99 83.12 -23.59
C GLN A 575 11.67 82.76 -24.30
N GLY A 576 11.71 82.33 -25.57
CA GLY A 576 10.52 81.80 -26.23
C GLY A 576 10.11 80.45 -25.63
N THR A 577 8.81 80.21 -25.42
CA THR A 577 8.29 79.08 -24.62
C THR A 577 6.79 78.91 -24.85
N THR A 578 6.27 77.69 -24.65
CA THR A 578 4.83 77.41 -24.70
C THR A 578 4.37 76.93 -23.34
N VAL A 579 3.42 77.66 -22.74
CA VAL A 579 2.81 77.34 -21.45
C VAL A 579 1.52 76.57 -21.68
N LYS A 580 1.36 75.41 -21.05
CA LYS A 580 0.07 74.70 -20.95
C LYS A 580 -0.33 74.54 -19.48
N ALA A 581 -1.64 74.51 -19.19
CA ALA A 581 -2.13 74.35 -17.82
C ALA A 581 -3.44 73.53 -17.74
N VAL A 582 -3.60 72.76 -16.67
CA VAL A 582 -4.84 72.03 -16.30
C VAL A 582 -5.21 72.34 -14.84
N ALA A 583 -6.50 72.34 -14.52
CA ALA A 583 -7.01 72.42 -13.16
C ALA A 583 -7.53 71.05 -12.72
N ILE A 584 -7.01 70.59 -11.58
CA ILE A 584 -7.33 69.29 -10.96
C ILE A 584 -7.86 69.54 -9.56
N LYS A 585 -8.94 68.86 -9.17
CA LYS A 585 -9.57 68.99 -7.85
C LYS A 585 -10.14 67.65 -7.42
N GLU A 586 -9.94 67.31 -6.14
CA GLU A 586 -10.45 66.09 -5.55
C GLU A 586 -11.99 66.05 -5.58
N ASN A 587 -12.57 64.88 -5.89
CA ASN A 587 -14.02 64.67 -6.07
C ASN A 587 -14.65 65.59 -7.14
N CYS A 588 -13.93 65.83 -8.24
CA CYS A 588 -14.40 66.52 -9.45
C CYS A 588 -13.85 65.80 -10.69
N HIS A 589 -14.47 65.98 -11.86
CA HIS A 589 -13.80 65.65 -13.13
C HIS A 589 -12.85 66.78 -13.54
N ASP A 590 -11.66 66.43 -14.02
CA ASP A 590 -10.62 67.35 -14.45
C ASP A 590 -11.08 68.37 -15.50
N SER A 591 -10.40 69.52 -15.53
CA SER A 591 -10.67 70.57 -16.51
C SER A 591 -10.13 70.22 -17.91
N GLU A 592 -10.60 70.96 -18.91
CA GLU A 592 -9.92 71.02 -20.21
C GLU A 592 -8.59 71.79 -20.10
N ILE A 593 -7.64 71.52 -21.01
CA ILE A 593 -6.27 72.05 -20.99
C ILE A 593 -6.21 73.43 -21.66
N ALA A 594 -5.67 74.42 -20.96
CA ALA A 594 -5.36 75.75 -21.48
C ALA A 594 -3.94 75.79 -22.11
N THR A 595 -3.73 76.62 -23.15
CA THR A 595 -2.44 76.75 -23.86
C THR A 595 -2.15 78.20 -24.27
N ALA A 596 -0.88 78.65 -24.12
CA ALA A 596 -0.41 80.01 -24.41
C ALA A 596 1.04 80.01 -24.97
N GLU A 597 1.31 80.72 -26.07
CA GLU A 597 2.64 80.75 -26.73
C GLU A 597 3.38 82.09 -26.59
N PHE A 598 4.68 82.06 -26.25
CA PHE A 598 5.50 83.25 -25.99
C PHE A 598 6.72 83.35 -26.90
N THR A 599 6.97 84.54 -27.46
CA THR A 599 8.10 84.80 -28.38
C THR A 599 8.96 85.98 -27.93
N ARG A 600 10.28 85.77 -27.79
CA ARG A 600 11.25 86.81 -27.41
C ARG A 600 11.83 87.53 -28.63
N ARG A 601 11.90 88.86 -28.60
CA ARG A 601 12.72 89.67 -29.53
C ARG A 601 14.12 89.93 -28.95
N SER A 602 15.16 89.60 -29.71
CA SER A 602 16.56 89.80 -29.35
C SER A 602 17.09 91.21 -29.67
N GLY A 603 18.10 91.64 -28.90
CA GLY A 603 18.97 92.80 -29.17
C GLY A 603 20.42 92.37 -28.93
N GLY A 604 21.39 93.00 -29.58
CA GLY A 604 22.76 92.44 -29.68
C GLY A 604 23.92 93.39 -29.40
N SER A 605 25.13 92.82 -29.51
CA SER A 605 26.48 93.40 -29.37
C SER A 605 27.10 93.42 -27.95
N GLY A 606 28.40 93.05 -27.86
CA GLY A 606 29.28 93.56 -26.80
C GLY A 606 30.14 92.59 -25.95
N GLY A 607 31.18 91.98 -26.53
CA GLY A 607 32.54 91.90 -25.93
C GLY A 607 32.83 91.28 -24.55
N SER A 608 33.41 90.07 -24.55
CA SER A 608 34.62 89.60 -23.82
C SER A 608 34.86 89.95 -22.33
N GLY A 609 35.10 88.90 -21.50
CA GLY A 609 36.23 88.91 -20.53
C GLY A 609 36.00 88.43 -19.09
N GLY A 610 36.49 87.22 -18.77
CA GLY A 610 37.20 86.95 -17.50
C GLY A 610 36.44 86.59 -16.21
N SER A 611 36.51 85.29 -15.84
CA SER A 611 36.62 84.71 -14.49
C SER A 611 35.84 85.31 -13.29
N GLY A 612 35.00 84.50 -12.63
CA GLY A 612 34.42 84.86 -11.32
C GLY A 612 33.16 84.07 -10.91
N GLY A 613 33.19 82.74 -10.93
CA GLY A 613 32.00 81.93 -10.67
C GLY A 613 31.60 81.81 -9.20
N ILE A 614 30.69 82.67 -8.73
CA ILE A 614 29.86 82.41 -7.53
C ILE A 614 28.40 82.71 -7.88
N HIS A 615 27.64 81.66 -8.18
CA HIS A 615 26.18 81.70 -8.20
C HIS A 615 25.65 80.96 -6.98
N THR A 616 25.03 81.68 -6.04
CA THR A 616 24.22 81.10 -4.98
C THR A 616 23.03 80.37 -5.62
N ARG A 617 22.92 79.06 -5.36
CA ARG A 617 21.77 78.26 -5.79
C ARG A 617 20.50 78.76 -5.08
N PRO A 618 19.32 78.80 -5.73
CA PRO A 618 18.07 78.91 -5.00
C PRO A 618 17.90 77.67 -4.11
N VAL A 619 17.35 77.87 -2.92
CA VAL A 619 17.12 76.79 -1.95
C VAL A 619 15.97 75.92 -2.45
N SER A 620 16.22 74.62 -2.59
CA SER A 620 15.19 73.60 -2.75
C SER A 620 14.38 73.51 -1.46
N GLN A 621 13.05 73.45 -1.54
CA GLN A 621 12.21 73.13 -0.40
C GLN A 621 12.61 71.75 0.13
N GLU A 622 13.11 71.70 1.37
CA GLU A 622 13.70 70.47 1.93
C GLU A 622 12.62 69.42 2.23
N PHE A 623 12.94 68.16 1.94
CA PHE A 623 12.06 67.03 2.18
C PHE A 623 11.95 66.76 3.70
N ASN A 624 10.72 66.77 4.22
CA ASN A 624 10.45 66.76 5.66
C ASN A 624 9.56 65.58 6.08
N TRP A 625 10.08 64.74 6.98
CA TRP A 625 9.36 63.58 7.51
C TRP A 625 8.13 63.93 8.35
N ASP A 626 8.07 65.12 8.98
CA ASP A 626 6.87 65.55 9.69
C ASP A 626 5.70 65.82 8.75
N ASP A 627 5.95 66.32 7.54
CA ASP A 627 4.90 66.50 6.53
C ASP A 627 4.44 65.16 5.95
N THR A 628 5.35 64.20 5.77
CA THR A 628 5.00 62.80 5.44
C THR A 628 4.12 62.17 6.52
N TYR A 629 4.49 62.30 7.80
CA TYR A 629 3.68 61.82 8.93
C TYR A 629 2.28 62.47 8.94
N ASN A 630 2.22 63.79 8.76
CA ASN A 630 0.98 64.57 8.73
C ASN A 630 0.10 64.29 7.49
N TYR A 631 0.64 63.62 6.48
CA TYR A 631 -0.10 63.06 5.34
C TYR A 631 -0.59 61.64 5.67
N LEU A 632 0.31 60.72 6.02
CA LEU A 632 -0.03 59.32 6.29
C LEU A 632 -1.06 59.15 7.41
N ILE A 633 -1.02 59.98 8.46
CA ILE A 633 -1.99 59.90 9.57
C ILE A 633 -3.42 60.31 9.16
N LYS A 634 -3.61 60.93 7.99
CA LYS A 634 -4.92 61.29 7.44
C LYS A 634 -5.47 60.24 6.48
N LEU A 635 -4.66 59.28 6.05
CA LEU A 635 -5.11 58.21 5.17
C LEU A 635 -6.02 57.22 5.93
N PRO A 636 -6.96 56.53 5.24
CA PRO A 636 -7.69 55.42 5.80
C PRO A 636 -6.77 54.30 6.27
N ASP A 637 -7.21 53.50 7.25
CA ASP A 637 -6.44 52.34 7.70
C ASP A 637 -6.43 51.28 6.59
N ASN A 638 -5.31 50.55 6.45
CA ASN A 638 -5.02 49.59 5.39
C ASN A 638 -4.90 50.19 3.97
N SER A 639 -4.82 51.52 3.80
CA SER A 639 -4.64 52.12 2.47
C SER A 639 -3.21 52.02 1.93
N THR A 640 -3.05 52.24 0.63
CA THR A 640 -1.75 52.43 -0.02
C THR A 640 -1.30 53.90 -0.02
N ALA A 641 0.00 54.16 -0.20
CA ALA A 641 0.55 55.50 -0.42
C ALA A 641 1.91 55.47 -1.14
N ASN A 642 2.20 56.48 -1.96
CA ASN A 642 3.47 56.59 -2.69
C ASN A 642 4.25 57.84 -2.23
N ILE A 643 5.48 57.67 -1.73
CA ILE A 643 6.31 58.75 -1.16
C ILE A 643 7.65 58.81 -1.90
N SER A 644 7.96 59.91 -2.59
CA SER A 644 9.28 60.11 -3.21
C SER A 644 10.33 60.46 -2.16
N LEU A 645 11.31 59.57 -1.95
CA LEU A 645 12.41 59.75 -0.98
C LEU A 645 13.25 61.00 -1.26
N SER A 646 13.33 61.44 -2.52
CA SER A 646 13.99 62.70 -2.91
C SER A 646 15.46 62.84 -2.45
N GLY A 647 16.13 61.71 -2.16
CA GLY A 647 17.51 61.64 -1.63
C GLY A 647 17.63 61.57 -0.11
N ASN A 648 16.52 61.52 0.64
CA ASN A 648 16.49 61.29 2.09
C ASN A 648 16.06 59.83 2.37
N THR A 649 17.00 58.98 2.75
CA THR A 649 16.82 57.52 2.82
C THR A 649 16.45 57.00 4.21
N THR A 650 16.76 57.76 5.28
CA THR A 650 16.47 57.37 6.66
C THR A 650 15.02 57.69 7.03
N VAL A 651 14.09 56.76 6.82
CA VAL A 651 12.68 56.91 7.23
C VAL A 651 12.59 56.97 8.75
N SER A 652 12.03 58.05 9.28
CA SER A 652 11.93 58.24 10.73
C SER A 652 11.02 57.18 11.40
N GLU A 653 11.40 56.79 12.62
CA GLU A 653 10.61 55.90 13.50
C GLU A 653 9.13 56.34 13.62
N LYS A 654 8.91 57.65 13.70
CA LYS A 654 7.58 58.28 13.77
C LYS A 654 6.72 58.01 12.52
N VAL A 655 7.33 57.98 11.33
CA VAL A 655 6.66 57.65 10.06
C VAL A 655 6.39 56.15 9.98
N VAL A 656 7.37 55.31 10.33
CA VAL A 656 7.20 53.84 10.41
C VAL A 656 6.09 53.46 11.40
N GLY A 657 5.97 54.21 12.51
CA GLY A 657 4.90 54.04 13.50
C GLY A 657 3.50 54.19 12.89
N VAL A 658 3.24 55.25 12.14
CA VAL A 658 1.93 55.43 11.46
C VAL A 658 1.67 54.35 10.42
N ILE A 659 2.71 53.94 9.67
CA ILE A 659 2.60 52.87 8.68
C ILE A 659 2.16 51.58 9.37
N LYS A 660 2.78 51.22 10.49
CA LYS A 660 2.37 50.09 11.34
C LYS A 660 0.96 50.26 11.90
N ASP A 661 0.73 51.33 12.65
CA ASP A 661 -0.48 51.53 13.47
C ASP A 661 -1.75 51.59 12.61
N LYS A 662 -1.64 52.13 11.39
CA LYS A 662 -2.71 52.15 10.38
C LYS A 662 -2.60 51.03 9.33
N LYS A 663 -1.69 50.07 9.48
CA LYS A 663 -1.42 48.96 8.53
C LYS A 663 -1.24 49.40 7.06
N LEU A 664 -0.68 50.58 6.82
CA LEU A 664 -0.54 51.13 5.47
C LEU A 664 0.46 50.31 4.64
N THR A 665 0.25 50.23 3.33
CA THR A 665 1.25 49.74 2.38
C THR A 665 1.87 50.95 1.67
N VAL A 666 3.11 51.30 2.03
CA VAL A 666 3.76 52.53 1.53
C VAL A 666 4.91 52.22 0.61
N GLU A 667 4.81 52.68 -0.64
CA GLU A 667 5.88 52.64 -1.65
C GLU A 667 6.75 53.90 -1.55
N PHE A 668 7.94 53.75 -1.00
CA PHE A 668 8.99 54.76 -0.96
C PHE A 668 9.78 54.76 -2.27
N VAL A 669 9.44 55.66 -3.18
CA VAL A 669 10.05 55.78 -4.51
C VAL A 669 11.46 56.37 -4.39
N TYR A 670 12.46 55.62 -4.83
CA TYR A 670 13.87 56.01 -4.80
C TYR A 670 14.28 56.70 -6.11
N ASP A 671 13.94 56.08 -7.25
CA ASP A 671 13.96 56.69 -8.58
C ASP A 671 12.90 56.04 -9.48
N SER A 672 12.89 56.33 -10.79
CA SER A 672 11.90 55.79 -11.73
C SER A 672 11.98 54.26 -11.96
N VAL A 673 12.98 53.59 -11.39
CA VAL A 673 13.24 52.14 -11.56
C VAL A 673 13.18 51.39 -10.23
N LYS A 674 13.46 52.06 -9.10
CA LYS A 674 13.58 51.45 -7.76
C LYS A 674 12.65 52.12 -6.75
N SER A 675 11.97 51.31 -5.95
CA SER A 675 11.21 51.75 -4.79
C SER A 675 11.26 50.69 -3.69
N TRP A 676 10.90 51.08 -2.47
CA TRP A 676 10.81 50.20 -1.30
C TRP A 676 9.37 50.15 -0.80
N VAL A 677 8.79 48.97 -0.72
CA VAL A 677 7.45 48.77 -0.17
C VAL A 677 7.56 48.34 1.28
N ILE A 678 6.97 49.13 2.19
CA ILE A 678 6.81 48.76 3.61
C ILE A 678 5.32 48.46 3.85
N HIS A 679 5.04 47.21 4.22
CA HIS A 679 3.71 46.75 4.63
C HIS A 679 3.60 46.85 6.17
N GLY A 680 2.76 47.77 6.66
CA GLY A 680 2.64 48.09 8.08
C GLY A 680 2.27 46.92 8.98
N GLU A 681 1.48 45.98 8.48
CA GLU A 681 1.13 44.74 9.19
C GLU A 681 2.34 43.86 9.55
N ASN A 682 3.40 43.91 8.75
CA ASN A 682 4.64 43.15 8.96
C ASN A 682 5.62 43.86 9.92
N VAL A 683 5.35 45.11 10.33
CA VAL A 683 6.24 45.90 11.19
C VAL A 683 6.09 45.49 12.66
N GLY A 684 6.84 44.48 13.07
CA GLY A 684 6.87 44.01 14.46
C GLY A 684 7.32 45.10 15.46
N THR A 685 8.57 45.56 15.33
CA THR A 685 9.14 46.66 16.15
C THR A 685 9.22 47.93 15.33
N VAL A 686 8.72 49.04 15.86
CA VAL A 686 8.86 50.36 15.23
C VAL A 686 10.28 50.86 15.46
N SER A 687 10.97 51.25 14.39
CA SER A 687 12.31 51.85 14.41
C SER A 687 12.52 52.70 13.16
N ALA A 688 13.63 53.43 13.06
CA ALA A 688 14.01 54.10 11.82
C ALA A 688 14.53 53.10 10.78
N ALA A 689 14.08 53.24 9.52
CA ALA A 689 14.42 52.34 8.42
C ALA A 689 15.35 53.04 7.41
N GLU A 690 16.50 52.44 7.10
CA GLU A 690 17.50 53.02 6.19
C GLU A 690 17.33 52.48 4.77
N LEU A 691 16.54 53.17 3.94
CA LEU A 691 16.16 52.75 2.59
C LEU A 691 17.22 53.07 1.52
N ALA A 692 18.49 53.07 1.90
CA ALA A 692 19.60 53.42 1.03
C ALA A 692 19.91 52.34 -0.02
N ILE A 693 20.09 52.75 -1.28
CA ILE A 693 20.51 51.86 -2.37
C ILE A 693 21.75 52.44 -3.06
N SER A 694 22.82 51.66 -3.07
CA SER A 694 24.05 51.95 -3.81
C SER A 694 24.21 51.00 -5.01
N ASN A 695 25.08 51.35 -5.97
CA ASN A 695 25.36 50.48 -7.11
C ASN A 695 26.28 49.32 -6.69
N GLY A 696 25.91 48.09 -7.05
CA GLY A 696 26.79 46.93 -6.91
C GLY A 696 27.85 46.84 -8.02
N ASN A 697 28.81 45.92 -7.87
CA ASN A 697 29.90 45.66 -8.81
C ASN A 697 30.23 44.15 -8.99
N ALA A 698 29.39 43.24 -8.50
CA ALA A 698 29.45 41.80 -8.72
C ALA A 698 29.55 41.41 -10.20
N ASP A 699 30.40 40.42 -10.48
CA ASP A 699 30.41 39.73 -11.77
C ASP A 699 29.17 38.83 -11.87
N ARG A 700 28.53 38.89 -13.04
CA ARG A 700 27.27 38.24 -13.39
C ARG A 700 27.33 37.61 -14.78
N SER A 701 28.54 37.45 -15.32
CA SER A 701 28.79 36.89 -16.67
C SER A 701 28.44 35.41 -16.81
N SER A 702 28.29 34.70 -15.69
CA SER A 702 27.84 33.31 -15.60
C SER A 702 26.32 33.13 -15.50
N LEU A 703 25.55 34.20 -15.32
CA LEU A 703 24.10 34.12 -15.08
C LEU A 703 23.28 34.13 -16.38
N ARG A 704 22.12 33.46 -16.34
CA ARG A 704 21.15 33.41 -17.44
C ARG A 704 20.43 34.76 -17.57
N GLY A 705 20.05 35.11 -18.81
CA GLY A 705 19.14 36.23 -19.09
C GLY A 705 19.78 37.60 -19.35
N VAL A 706 18.93 38.64 -19.35
CA VAL A 706 19.29 40.04 -19.58
C VAL A 706 19.54 40.74 -18.25
N PHE A 707 20.38 41.79 -18.25
CA PHE A 707 20.60 42.58 -17.05
C PHE A 707 19.36 43.38 -16.63
N GLY A 708 18.82 43.07 -15.45
CA GLY A 708 17.87 43.94 -14.75
C GLY A 708 18.59 45.02 -13.98
N VAL A 709 19.21 44.67 -12.84
CA VAL A 709 19.93 45.60 -11.97
C VAL A 709 21.02 44.89 -11.15
N ASN A 710 22.03 45.64 -10.71
CA ASN A 710 22.92 45.24 -9.62
C ASN A 710 22.97 46.38 -8.59
N LEU A 711 22.63 46.08 -7.34
CA LEU A 711 22.44 47.04 -6.26
C LEU A 711 22.95 46.48 -4.95
N LYS A 712 23.36 47.37 -4.06
CA LYS A 712 23.77 47.03 -2.69
C LYS A 712 22.95 47.84 -1.68
N VAL A 713 22.41 47.12 -0.71
CA VAL A 713 21.59 47.61 0.40
C VAL A 713 22.39 47.42 1.70
N ASP A 714 22.46 48.45 2.54
CA ASP A 714 23.21 48.39 3.80
C ASP A 714 22.38 47.81 4.97
N GLY A 715 21.07 47.61 4.77
CA GLY A 715 20.16 46.84 5.64
C GLY A 715 19.10 47.70 6.33
N THR A 716 17.84 47.23 6.37
CA THR A 716 16.72 47.92 7.01
C THR A 716 16.36 47.28 8.36
N ASN A 717 16.16 48.09 9.41
CA ASN A 717 15.72 47.59 10.73
C ASN A 717 14.21 47.27 10.80
N VAL A 718 13.53 47.32 9.65
CA VAL A 718 12.08 47.22 9.46
C VAL A 718 11.88 46.39 8.18
N PRO A 719 10.97 45.40 8.16
CA PRO A 719 10.69 44.62 6.96
C PRO A 719 10.28 45.52 5.79
N ALA A 720 11.03 45.41 4.70
CA ALA A 720 10.88 46.20 3.49
C ALA A 720 11.17 45.31 2.27
N GLN A 721 10.36 45.44 1.23
CA GLN A 721 10.53 44.71 -0.03
C GLN A 721 10.99 45.69 -1.11
N LEU A 722 12.02 45.31 -1.85
CA LEU A 722 12.49 46.08 -2.99
C LEU A 722 11.54 45.86 -4.17
N LYS A 723 10.92 46.94 -4.65
CA LYS A 723 10.18 46.95 -5.90
C LYS A 723 11.05 47.51 -7.03
N LEU A 724 10.99 46.84 -8.18
CA LEU A 724 11.68 47.22 -9.40
C LEU A 724 10.69 47.39 -10.55
N ASN A 725 10.86 48.43 -11.35
CA ASN A 725 10.07 48.67 -12.55
C ASN A 725 10.96 48.48 -13.79
N PHE A 726 10.70 47.43 -14.57
CA PHE A 726 11.35 47.16 -15.83
C PHE A 726 10.60 47.81 -17.00
N ARG A 727 11.00 47.49 -18.24
CA ARG A 727 10.27 47.87 -19.45
C ARG A 727 9.23 46.81 -19.77
N ASP A 728 8.12 47.21 -20.38
CA ASP A 728 6.98 46.38 -20.78
C ASP A 728 7.40 45.13 -21.60
N ALA A 729 8.50 45.22 -22.36
CA ALA A 729 9.10 44.11 -23.10
C ALA A 729 9.64 42.94 -22.22
N PHE A 730 9.63 43.10 -20.90
CA PHE A 730 9.98 42.08 -19.91
C PHE A 730 8.76 41.61 -19.08
N ALA A 731 7.55 42.08 -19.38
CA ALA A 731 6.33 41.58 -18.73
C ALA A 731 6.18 40.06 -18.91
N GLU A 732 5.63 39.40 -17.89
CA GLU A 732 5.38 37.95 -17.81
C GLU A 732 6.64 37.04 -17.85
N GLN A 733 7.85 37.62 -17.98
CA GLN A 733 9.13 36.94 -17.78
C GLN A 733 9.46 36.79 -16.28
N PHE A 734 10.55 36.10 -15.94
CA PHE A 734 11.03 35.93 -14.57
C PHE A 734 12.18 36.90 -14.26
N ALA A 735 12.09 37.53 -13.10
CA ALA A 735 13.17 38.26 -12.46
C ALA A 735 13.87 37.34 -11.45
N ASN A 736 14.99 36.77 -11.89
CA ASN A 736 15.81 35.85 -11.12
C ASN A 736 16.80 36.64 -10.25
N VAL A 737 16.68 36.50 -8.93
CA VAL A 737 17.38 37.30 -7.94
C VAL A 737 18.49 36.50 -7.29
N TYR A 738 19.68 37.08 -7.24
CA TYR A 738 20.87 36.49 -6.66
C TYR A 738 21.46 37.38 -5.58
N LYS A 739 21.85 36.82 -4.45
CA LYS A 739 22.55 37.52 -3.36
C LYS A 739 24.03 37.13 -3.31
N MET A 740 24.89 38.12 -3.13
CA MET A 740 26.34 37.92 -2.97
C MET A 740 26.68 37.45 -1.55
N ASN A 741 27.01 36.16 -1.42
CA ASN A 741 27.43 35.52 -0.17
C ASN A 741 28.84 34.92 -0.35
N ASP A 742 29.77 35.22 0.56
CA ASP A 742 31.17 34.74 0.55
C ASP A 742 31.93 34.90 -0.79
N GLY A 743 31.55 35.90 -1.61
CA GLY A 743 32.15 36.19 -2.92
C GLY A 743 31.54 35.42 -4.10
N VAL A 744 30.42 34.71 -3.88
CA VAL A 744 29.66 34.00 -4.92
C VAL A 744 28.23 34.53 -4.96
N LEU A 745 27.69 34.73 -6.17
CA LEU A 745 26.25 34.98 -6.36
C LEU A 745 25.48 33.66 -6.17
N GLN A 746 24.69 33.59 -5.10
CA GLN A 746 23.79 32.48 -4.80
C GLN A 746 22.36 32.87 -5.17
N PHE A 747 21.55 31.92 -5.63
CA PHE A 747 20.13 32.16 -5.88
C PHE A 747 19.43 32.57 -4.56
N HIS A 748 18.59 33.60 -4.62
CA HIS A 748 17.90 34.20 -3.47
C HIS A 748 16.38 34.13 -3.62
N ASP A 749 15.85 34.53 -4.79
CA ASP A 749 14.40 34.59 -5.06
C ASP A 749 14.14 34.54 -6.57
N CYS A 750 12.93 34.16 -6.98
CA CYS A 750 12.46 34.22 -8.36
C CYS A 750 11.03 34.74 -8.38
N VAL A 751 10.81 35.87 -9.04
CA VAL A 751 9.49 36.51 -9.08
C VAL A 751 9.11 36.83 -10.52
N LYS A 752 7.88 36.48 -10.90
CA LYS A 752 7.34 36.76 -12.23
C LYS A 752 7.02 38.24 -12.38
N VAL A 753 7.48 38.85 -13.47
CA VAL A 753 7.31 40.29 -13.75
C VAL A 753 5.85 40.54 -14.15
N GLY A 754 5.23 41.54 -13.52
CA GLY A 754 3.87 41.96 -13.77
C GLY A 754 3.63 42.47 -15.19
N LYS A 755 2.35 42.57 -15.58
CA LYS A 755 1.93 43.12 -16.89
C LYS A 755 2.21 44.61 -17.05
N ASP A 756 2.45 45.30 -15.95
CA ASP A 756 2.93 46.68 -15.84
C ASP A 756 4.47 46.79 -15.87
N GLY A 757 5.18 45.67 -16.00
CA GLY A 757 6.63 45.60 -15.93
C GLY A 757 7.22 45.68 -14.52
N SER A 758 6.38 45.72 -13.46
CA SER A 758 6.88 45.80 -12.08
C SER A 758 7.12 44.42 -11.46
N VAL A 759 7.95 44.38 -10.41
CA VAL A 759 8.19 43.19 -9.58
C VAL A 759 8.51 43.62 -8.15
N ILE A 760 8.09 42.82 -7.16
CA ILE A 760 8.36 43.06 -5.73
C ILE A 760 9.15 41.87 -5.20
N ILE A 761 10.31 42.13 -4.59
CA ILE A 761 11.31 41.11 -4.21
C ILE A 761 11.44 41.05 -2.69
N SER A 762 11.26 39.86 -2.11
CA SER A 762 11.29 39.64 -0.66
C SER A 762 12.69 39.40 -0.10
N GLY A 763 12.88 39.58 1.21
CA GLY A 763 14.17 39.35 1.88
C GLY A 763 15.29 40.27 1.40
N THR A 764 14.95 41.45 0.89
CA THR A 764 15.88 42.51 0.41
C THR A 764 16.18 43.57 1.47
N ASP A 765 15.41 43.56 2.56
CA ASP A 765 15.68 44.23 3.84
C ASP A 765 17.01 43.82 4.48
N ALA A 766 17.43 42.56 4.31
CA ALA A 766 18.70 42.06 4.80
C ALA A 766 19.90 42.64 4.02
N ALA A 767 20.83 43.29 4.72
CA ALA A 767 22.06 43.87 4.16
C ALA A 767 22.79 42.92 3.17
N GLY A 768 23.28 43.46 2.06
CA GLY A 768 24.00 42.70 1.04
C GLY A 768 23.99 43.33 -0.36
N GLU A 769 24.65 42.66 -1.30
CA GLU A 769 24.62 43.00 -2.72
C GLU A 769 23.74 42.00 -3.47
N TYR A 770 22.84 42.51 -4.31
CA TYR A 770 21.80 41.78 -5.02
C TYR A 770 21.88 42.06 -6.53
N VAL A 771 21.86 40.99 -7.32
CA VAL A 771 21.82 41.03 -8.78
C VAL A 771 20.50 40.46 -9.26
N VAL A 772 19.80 41.19 -10.14
CA VAL A 772 18.57 40.71 -10.78
C VAL A 772 18.83 40.55 -12.28
N MET A 773 18.59 39.35 -12.77
CA MET A 773 18.65 38.99 -14.18
C MET A 773 17.22 38.65 -14.66
N VAL A 774 16.88 38.99 -15.89
CA VAL A 774 15.50 38.85 -16.40
C VAL A 774 15.47 38.02 -17.68
N CYS A 775 14.64 36.97 -17.71
CA CYS A 775 14.40 36.16 -18.91
C CYS A 775 13.13 35.30 -18.84
N GLU A 776 12.78 34.67 -19.96
CA GLU A 776 11.66 33.73 -20.14
C GLU A 776 11.70 32.48 -19.22
N PHE A 777 12.79 32.26 -18.48
CA PHE A 777 12.96 31.08 -17.62
C PHE A 777 13.21 31.43 -16.15
N SER A 778 12.58 30.66 -15.27
CA SER A 778 12.79 30.71 -13.83
C SER A 778 14.13 30.06 -13.45
N ASP A 779 14.94 30.73 -12.62
CA ASP A 779 16.16 30.14 -12.03
C ASP A 779 15.91 29.49 -10.65
N LEU A 780 14.63 29.31 -10.25
CA LEU A 780 14.24 28.61 -9.02
C LEU A 780 14.67 27.12 -9.08
N PRO A 781 15.49 26.62 -8.15
CA PRO A 781 15.89 25.21 -8.15
C PRO A 781 14.68 24.27 -8.01
N GLY A 782 14.57 23.30 -8.93
CA GLY A 782 13.47 22.34 -8.99
C GLY A 782 12.34 22.72 -9.93
N ASP A 783 12.20 24.01 -10.29
CA ASP A 783 11.18 24.51 -11.22
C ASP A 783 11.45 23.96 -12.63
N ALA A 784 10.69 22.94 -13.00
CA ALA A 784 10.88 22.09 -14.16
C ALA A 784 9.84 22.36 -15.26
N ASP A 785 8.62 22.79 -14.91
CA ASP A 785 7.61 23.21 -15.88
C ASP A 785 7.56 24.72 -16.18
N ASN A 786 8.38 25.52 -15.49
CA ASN A 786 8.67 26.93 -15.79
C ASN A 786 7.51 27.89 -15.51
N ASP A 787 6.73 27.63 -14.45
CA ASP A 787 5.64 28.52 -14.01
C ASP A 787 6.11 29.58 -12.98
N GLY A 788 7.15 29.30 -12.20
CA GLY A 788 7.72 30.12 -11.12
C GLY A 788 7.50 29.57 -9.70
N ILE A 789 6.86 28.41 -9.52
CA ILE A 789 6.31 27.94 -8.26
C ILE A 789 6.66 26.46 -8.04
N LEU A 790 7.62 26.20 -7.13
CA LEU A 790 8.04 24.82 -6.83
C LEU A 790 6.87 23.99 -6.29
N SER A 791 6.44 22.98 -7.05
CA SER A 791 5.17 22.28 -6.86
C SER A 791 5.26 20.76 -7.10
N ALA A 792 4.13 20.06 -6.98
CA ALA A 792 4.02 18.67 -7.39
C ALA A 792 4.02 18.50 -8.93
N LEU A 793 3.74 19.56 -9.69
CA LEU A 793 3.73 19.52 -11.15
C LEU A 793 5.16 19.38 -11.70
N ASP A 794 6.14 20.05 -11.09
CA ASP A 794 7.57 19.91 -11.38
C ASP A 794 8.09 18.49 -11.19
N SER A 795 7.75 17.89 -10.05
CA SER A 795 8.07 16.48 -9.78
C SER A 795 7.49 15.57 -10.87
N SER A 796 6.26 15.85 -11.31
CA SER A 796 5.66 15.16 -12.45
C SER A 796 6.40 15.42 -13.78
N ALA A 797 6.90 16.64 -14.03
CA ALA A 797 7.64 17.00 -15.23
C ALA A 797 8.99 16.28 -15.30
N ILE A 798 9.73 16.26 -14.18
CA ILE A 798 10.98 15.50 -14.03
C ILE A 798 10.73 14.00 -14.26
N LEU A 799 9.70 13.42 -13.64
CA LEU A 799 9.34 12.01 -13.86
C LEU A 799 8.99 11.74 -15.34
N LYS A 800 8.18 12.59 -15.99
CA LYS A 800 7.86 12.51 -17.42
C LYS A 800 9.11 12.58 -18.30
N GLN A 801 10.12 13.36 -17.92
CA GLN A 801 11.41 13.45 -18.61
C GLN A 801 12.24 12.17 -18.47
N ILE A 802 12.33 11.61 -17.26
CA ILE A 802 13.08 10.38 -16.97
C ILE A 802 12.51 9.18 -17.73
N VAL A 803 11.17 9.05 -17.79
CA VAL A 803 10.52 7.98 -18.55
C VAL A 803 10.35 8.29 -20.05
N GLY A 804 10.94 9.39 -20.54
CA GLY A 804 10.92 9.77 -21.96
C GLY A 804 9.54 10.11 -22.54
N LYS A 805 8.57 10.48 -21.70
CA LYS A 805 7.19 10.81 -22.10
C LYS A 805 7.04 12.27 -22.56
N ALA A 806 7.72 13.20 -21.92
CA ALA A 806 7.79 14.61 -22.29
C ALA A 806 9.08 15.23 -21.73
N LYS A 807 9.61 16.29 -22.32
CA LYS A 807 10.73 17.05 -21.71
C LYS A 807 10.17 18.06 -20.71
N SER A 808 10.93 18.34 -19.65
CA SER A 808 10.72 19.50 -18.79
C SER A 808 10.88 20.79 -19.59
N ALA A 809 10.13 21.83 -19.27
CA ALA A 809 10.25 23.14 -19.92
C ALA A 809 11.57 23.83 -19.55
N ASN A 810 11.96 23.73 -18.27
CA ASN A 810 13.19 24.29 -17.70
C ASN A 810 14.15 23.18 -17.27
N SER A 811 14.64 22.38 -18.24
CA SER A 811 15.46 21.19 -17.97
C SER A 811 16.78 21.44 -17.23
N VAL A 812 17.16 22.71 -17.01
CA VAL A 812 18.34 23.14 -16.26
C VAL A 812 18.13 23.01 -14.75
N MET A 813 16.92 23.26 -14.23
CA MET A 813 16.65 23.25 -12.79
C MET A 813 16.13 21.91 -12.27
N CYS A 814 16.14 20.87 -13.11
CA CYS A 814 15.66 19.52 -12.78
C CYS A 814 16.63 18.68 -11.92
N ASP A 815 17.88 19.13 -11.73
CA ASP A 815 18.89 18.49 -10.86
C ASP A 815 18.81 19.13 -9.47
N PHE A 816 17.71 18.86 -8.77
CA PHE A 816 17.31 19.56 -7.54
C PHE A 816 18.19 19.21 -6.33
N ASP A 817 18.70 17.97 -6.25
CA ASP A 817 19.63 17.60 -5.17
C ASP A 817 21.10 17.97 -5.48
N GLY A 818 21.37 18.46 -6.69
CA GLY A 818 22.69 18.92 -7.14
C GLY A 818 23.70 17.80 -7.39
N ASN A 819 23.28 16.54 -7.52
CA ASN A 819 24.19 15.42 -7.78
C ASN A 819 24.74 15.36 -9.22
N GLY A 820 24.17 16.13 -10.16
CA GLY A 820 24.53 16.17 -11.58
C GLY A 820 23.80 15.14 -12.45
N ASN A 821 22.74 14.50 -11.94
CA ASN A 821 21.97 13.48 -12.66
C ASN A 821 20.47 13.61 -12.35
N VAL A 822 19.71 14.24 -13.25
CA VAL A 822 18.24 14.34 -13.19
C VAL A 822 17.60 12.95 -13.15
N ASN A 823 17.06 12.57 -11.99
CA ASN A 823 16.52 11.23 -11.73
C ASN A 823 15.33 11.27 -10.74
N ALA A 824 14.81 10.10 -10.36
CA ALA A 824 13.62 10.02 -9.49
C ALA A 824 13.87 10.55 -8.06
N MET A 825 15.14 10.66 -7.64
CA MET A 825 15.52 11.30 -6.38
C MET A 825 15.24 12.79 -6.37
N ASP A 826 15.46 13.51 -7.48
CA ASP A 826 15.13 14.94 -7.60
C ASP A 826 13.62 15.18 -7.47
N ALA A 827 12.84 14.40 -8.23
CA ALA A 827 11.39 14.41 -8.14
C ALA A 827 10.89 14.09 -6.71
N SER A 828 11.56 13.18 -6.00
CA SER A 828 11.26 12.87 -4.59
C SER A 828 11.68 13.97 -3.62
N ALA A 829 12.81 14.64 -3.88
CA ALA A 829 13.33 15.71 -3.05
C ALA A 829 12.47 16.99 -3.16
N ILE A 830 11.95 17.31 -4.35
CA ILE A 830 10.94 18.36 -4.54
C ILE A 830 9.67 18.05 -3.74
N LEU A 831 9.11 16.83 -3.87
CA LEU A 831 7.92 16.43 -3.10
C LEU A 831 8.13 16.52 -1.59
N LYS A 832 9.34 16.21 -1.10
CA LYS A 832 9.69 16.38 0.32
C LYS A 832 9.82 17.86 0.71
N ARG A 833 10.43 18.69 -0.15
CA ARG A 833 10.59 20.14 0.09
C ARG A 833 9.25 20.85 0.21
N ILE A 834 8.31 20.58 -0.69
CA ILE A 834 6.95 21.17 -0.63
C ILE A 834 6.14 20.63 0.55
N ALA A 835 6.34 19.37 0.94
CA ALA A 835 5.75 18.76 2.13
C ALA A 835 6.45 19.16 3.45
N CYS A 836 7.43 20.08 3.42
CA CYS A 836 8.22 20.52 4.59
C CYS A 836 8.94 19.38 5.33
N LEU A 837 9.35 18.34 4.60
CA LEU A 837 10.13 17.20 5.08
C LEU A 837 11.66 17.38 4.88
N ILE A 838 12.08 18.47 4.22
CA ILE A 838 13.47 18.97 4.05
C ILE A 838 13.43 20.49 4.12
#